data_AF-A0A957TN79-F1
#
_entry.id   AF-A0A957TN79-F1
#
_cell.length_a   1.000
_cell.length_b   1.000
_cell.length_c   1.000
_cell.angle_alpha   90.00
_cell.angle_beta   90.00
_cell.angle_gamma   90.00
#
_symmetry.space_group_name_H-M   'P 1'
#
loop_
_entity.id
_entity.type
_entity.pdbx_description
1 polymer ?
#
loop_
_entity_poly.entity_id
_entity_poly.type
_entity_poly.pdbx_seq_one_letter_code
_entity_poly.pdbx_strand_id
1 'polypeptide(L)'
;LTTEGYLYTDWPIQYADQTDTLVLADGSTGYGRPSLATLAQYDLVIWAQSACNSGVQGCFIANSPTRLGADEALRHYLDQGGRLLLSGQDLGGWEDGLPLFADYLQTALVADRAAGTGSTLTGSGFLSGLQITMTNASLYGYANGSLQLAPDAVVAEAGAPTVYPILTYDDSQLPAALAIDPCNADYRAAYFAVGYENIARRGKEQDPAFSALLGRTVAWLAGARRAQDVELVVEKPLRFGAPGAAVTVPVQLINTGRQPLTLQLRFDGNQWPVSLQRAGEALPAQLQLAPCRRIDLTAVTAIPSSAVRDAGDIVTLTLEVSAVDGTPLPALTQRAEVATTVFPTWQVAPSLSTLRYQQATVALPGIPGERAGQLYAIGGWADGGDSSGGNVVAQTTNERFDSCTGQWQTLAALPAPRAAAAVATIAGDLYVVGGRAAVIGTFGSATQPFANLWRYEVAADRWQERAPLPVALSGAAAIGVGDSLYLFGGVDNGGVLRNLSYRYDGATDRWHELAPIPGPGRLFAAVAQVGEELFLVGGYPALSVVHRYDPAHNRWQAGPPLHQGRHSFGLARTPGGELYAVGGAVGDEGLASVERLVAGVWQLMPALQLPYRNGVGAAYVDGAVVAVGGAGSQGGSELLAVDPAFCRSTFSVDASVAGTGKPLLYTIQLQGDTVALPDARLHNRLPPATRFVGFVDNALNARYDATSHAIDWQGALAAHATPPAIRYQLTSDPRELTTGDRLTNTVTFAHGAALTFTRQTPVALLSTDLANSYKAVDQSRVRSGALLTYTIAIQGESYVSNTVTVRDPLPPLLTYVPDSLRYIGGRGGYDVATRSIWWEGSTATTGAPFANVQDRYLWGDNRTDFTGIGGGPVGGGAAGSFAVPYQWLSIQESGTVIGNGDDVYFCELPIGFAFPFYGKNETTFCVSTNGFLSFDPLGDAGDTTPLCPLPDRNGNRGMIAAIWDDLVVGDAIYYQTFGSAPHRSLVVQWQDVHRFGALTAQSANFQLVLMEDGQIRLAIEQVGTLRGTFSLTGVANPSRTQATTYACREPGRLYNQQAILFLPPGGTTNVAAQTIQFQAQIGGNGVAVGVNLPVTNTAYISASAPALPNGPLQRHATTLLNPLDLTSSRLGAERTEVAPQETVAFTLTLRNTGLVSAAAATAVITLPTALTVEAGSVHCVIGDCRGDGARVTWQGAVAPQANQTVHFTARLTQPQPDRTPLLVTAQINDGAG
;
A
#
# COMPACT_ATOMS: atom_id res chain seq x y z
N LEU A 1 -49.36 20.44 -36.52
CA LEU A 1 -48.40 21.54 -36.26
C LEU A 1 -48.15 21.60 -34.76
N THR A 2 -46.91 21.37 -34.31
CA THR A 2 -46.54 20.98 -32.94
C THR A 2 -45.75 22.08 -32.23
N THR A 3 -46.04 22.33 -30.96
CA THR A 3 -45.30 23.24 -30.07
C THR A 3 -43.87 22.77 -29.75
N GLU A 4 -43.50 21.55 -30.16
CA GLU A 4 -42.17 20.94 -29.95
C GLU A 4 -41.33 20.75 -31.23
N GLY A 5 -41.87 21.09 -32.42
CA GLY A 5 -41.10 21.12 -33.66
C GLY A 5 -40.94 19.80 -34.42
N TYR A 6 -41.73 18.76 -34.13
CA TYR A 6 -41.77 17.53 -34.91
C TYR A 6 -42.38 17.76 -36.31
N LEU A 7 -41.63 17.42 -37.36
CA LEU A 7 -42.06 17.54 -38.76
C LEU A 7 -42.25 16.14 -39.38
N TYR A 8 -43.51 15.70 -39.47
CA TYR A 8 -43.92 14.43 -40.11
C TYR A 8 -44.29 14.58 -41.60
N THR A 9 -44.17 15.81 -42.13
CA THR A 9 -44.64 16.23 -43.47
C THR A 9 -43.90 15.58 -44.65
N ASP A 10 -42.81 14.86 -44.39
CA ASP A 10 -42.03 14.17 -45.40
C ASP A 10 -42.69 12.84 -45.85
N TRP A 11 -43.77 12.44 -45.21
CA TRP A 11 -44.54 11.23 -45.52
C TRP A 11 -45.96 11.58 -45.98
N PRO A 12 -46.51 10.92 -47.02
CA PRO A 12 -47.88 11.12 -47.49
C PRO A 12 -48.89 10.43 -46.56
N ILE A 13 -48.85 10.76 -45.27
CA ILE A 13 -49.79 10.26 -44.28
C ILE A 13 -51.04 11.15 -44.36
N GLN A 14 -52.17 10.55 -44.73
CA GLN A 14 -53.47 11.21 -44.58
C GLN A 14 -53.79 11.26 -43.10
N TYR A 15 -53.81 12.46 -42.53
CA TYR A 15 -54.35 12.67 -41.20
C TYR A 15 -55.86 12.58 -41.30
N ALA A 16 -56.47 11.66 -40.55
CA ALA A 16 -57.90 11.73 -40.30
C ALA A 16 -58.14 12.99 -39.44
N ASP A 17 -58.51 14.11 -40.06
CA ASP A 17 -59.11 15.22 -39.33
C ASP A 17 -60.38 14.66 -38.65
N GLN A 18 -60.39 14.67 -37.32
CA GLN A 18 -61.38 13.98 -36.49
C GLN A 18 -62.82 14.40 -36.83
N THR A 19 -63.58 13.55 -37.52
CA THR A 19 -65.02 13.77 -37.79
C THR A 19 -65.97 12.86 -37.00
N ASP A 20 -65.49 11.82 -36.32
CA ASP A 20 -66.33 10.97 -35.46
C ASP A 20 -66.39 11.55 -34.03
N THR A 21 -67.46 12.31 -33.76
CA THR A 21 -67.78 12.85 -32.43
C THR A 21 -68.78 11.97 -31.68
N LEU A 22 -68.51 11.67 -30.40
CA LEU A 22 -69.47 11.08 -29.46
C LEU A 22 -69.89 12.15 -28.43
N VAL A 23 -71.15 12.13 -27.99
CA VAL A 23 -71.56 12.91 -26.80
C VAL A 23 -71.32 12.04 -25.56
N LEU A 24 -70.40 12.49 -24.69
CA LEU A 24 -70.09 11.85 -23.42
C LEU A 24 -71.27 11.98 -22.45
N ALA A 25 -71.29 11.15 -21.40
CA ALA A 25 -72.40 11.08 -20.45
C ALA A 25 -72.67 12.40 -19.69
N ASP A 26 -71.71 13.32 -19.69
CA ASP A 26 -71.82 14.67 -19.13
C ASP A 26 -72.31 15.72 -20.15
N GLY A 27 -72.63 15.31 -21.38
CA GLY A 27 -73.08 16.19 -22.46
C GLY A 27 -71.96 16.86 -23.25
N SER A 28 -70.68 16.61 -22.93
CA SER A 28 -69.56 17.13 -23.70
C SER A 28 -69.30 16.31 -24.97
N THR A 29 -68.73 16.94 -25.99
CA THR A 29 -68.35 16.26 -27.24
C THR A 29 -66.97 15.62 -27.07
N GLY A 30 -66.91 14.29 -26.98
CA GLY A 30 -65.68 13.52 -27.08
C GLY A 30 -65.33 13.27 -28.55
N TYR A 31 -64.11 13.61 -28.94
CA TYR A 31 -63.56 13.29 -30.26
C TYR A 31 -62.78 11.97 -30.19
N GLY A 32 -62.90 11.09 -31.20
CA GLY A 32 -61.78 10.17 -31.52
C GLY A 32 -61.97 8.65 -31.42
N ARG A 33 -63.18 8.08 -31.58
CA ARG A 33 -63.33 6.61 -31.75
C ARG A 33 -63.42 6.24 -33.24
N PRO A 34 -62.36 5.70 -33.88
CA PRO A 34 -62.47 5.24 -35.26
C PRO A 34 -63.38 4.00 -35.35
N SER A 35 -64.36 4.03 -36.25
CA SER A 35 -65.18 2.87 -36.60
C SER A 35 -64.44 1.91 -37.54
N LEU A 36 -64.86 0.64 -37.62
CA LEU A 36 -64.33 -0.31 -38.61
C LEU A 36 -64.44 0.24 -40.05
N ALA A 37 -65.56 0.90 -40.37
CA ALA A 37 -65.77 1.52 -41.67
C ALA A 37 -64.77 2.66 -41.97
N THR A 38 -64.21 3.29 -40.93
CA THR A 38 -63.14 4.28 -41.05
C THR A 38 -61.79 3.59 -41.25
N LEU A 39 -61.46 2.61 -40.40
CA LEU A 39 -60.18 1.89 -40.49
C LEU A 39 -60.04 1.13 -41.82
N ALA A 40 -61.12 0.51 -42.31
CA ALA A 40 -61.14 -0.25 -43.55
C ALA A 40 -60.91 0.59 -44.83
N GLN A 41 -60.90 1.93 -44.73
CA GLN A 41 -60.53 2.82 -45.84
C GLN A 41 -59.02 2.94 -46.03
N TYR A 42 -58.24 2.52 -45.03
CA TYR A 42 -56.78 2.65 -45.03
C TYR A 42 -56.13 1.29 -45.26
N ASP A 43 -55.13 1.25 -46.14
CA ASP A 43 -54.31 0.06 -46.36
C ASP A 43 -53.40 -0.26 -45.17
N LEU A 44 -53.08 0.74 -44.35
CA LEU A 44 -52.21 0.63 -43.17
C LEU A 44 -52.73 1.58 -42.09
N VAL A 45 -52.91 1.05 -40.89
CA VAL A 45 -53.18 1.82 -39.68
C VAL A 45 -51.90 1.89 -38.87
N ILE A 46 -51.47 3.10 -38.53
CA ILE A 46 -50.35 3.34 -37.60
C ILE A 46 -50.97 3.83 -36.29
N TRP A 47 -50.76 3.09 -35.20
CA TRP A 47 -51.20 3.50 -33.88
C TRP A 47 -50.01 3.93 -33.02
N ALA A 48 -50.02 5.19 -32.57
CA ALA A 48 -48.97 5.82 -31.78
C ALA A 48 -49.55 6.92 -30.86
N GLN A 49 -48.92 7.18 -29.73
CA GLN A 49 -49.28 8.28 -28.82
C GLN A 49 -48.75 9.62 -29.38
N SER A 50 -49.61 10.63 -29.40
CA SER A 50 -49.20 12.01 -29.66
C SER A 50 -48.88 12.74 -28.36
N ALA A 51 -47.73 13.40 -28.28
CA ALA A 51 -47.34 14.26 -27.16
C ALA A 51 -48.45 15.29 -26.82
N CYS A 52 -48.82 15.38 -25.55
CA CYS A 52 -49.74 16.37 -25.02
C CYS A 52 -49.04 17.21 -23.94
N ASN A 53 -49.34 18.51 -23.91
CA ASN A 53 -48.66 19.48 -23.04
C ASN A 53 -48.69 19.02 -21.57
N SER A 54 -47.52 19.03 -20.95
CA SER A 54 -47.21 18.62 -19.57
C SER A 54 -47.93 19.41 -18.45
N GLY A 55 -48.93 20.24 -18.78
CA GLY A 55 -49.69 21.05 -17.84
C GLY A 55 -51.08 20.54 -17.48
N VAL A 56 -51.58 19.46 -18.10
CA VAL A 56 -52.93 18.93 -17.83
C VAL A 56 -52.84 17.51 -17.26
N GLN A 57 -53.07 17.38 -15.95
CA GLN A 57 -53.34 16.09 -15.32
C GLN A 57 -54.61 15.49 -15.94
N GLY A 58 -54.48 14.39 -16.68
CA GLY A 58 -55.58 13.67 -17.33
C GLY A 58 -55.30 13.20 -18.77
N CYS A 59 -54.24 13.69 -19.41
CA CYS A 59 -53.98 13.42 -20.83
C CYS A 59 -53.24 12.09 -21.11
N PHE A 60 -52.52 11.56 -20.12
CA PHE A 60 -51.85 10.25 -20.20
C PHE A 60 -52.82 9.05 -20.23
N ILE A 61 -54.11 9.32 -20.00
CA ILE A 61 -55.14 8.33 -19.65
C ILE A 61 -56.17 8.19 -20.78
N ALA A 62 -56.11 8.96 -21.88
CA ALA A 62 -57.21 9.05 -22.86
C ALA A 62 -56.94 8.49 -24.27
N ASN A 63 -55.73 7.97 -24.57
CA ASN A 63 -55.30 7.70 -25.96
C ASN A 63 -55.09 6.21 -26.30
N SER A 64 -55.41 5.29 -25.41
CA SER A 64 -55.30 3.86 -25.68
C SER A 64 -56.51 3.35 -26.49
N PRO A 65 -56.32 2.32 -27.35
CA PRO A 65 -57.41 1.76 -28.16
C PRO A 65 -58.64 1.38 -27.34
N THR A 66 -58.46 0.76 -26.16
CA THR A 66 -59.57 0.28 -25.33
C THR A 66 -60.32 1.42 -24.64
N ARG A 67 -59.62 2.44 -24.11
CA ARG A 67 -60.28 3.61 -23.50
C ARG A 67 -61.00 4.50 -24.52
N LEU A 68 -60.56 4.50 -25.78
CA LEU A 68 -61.26 5.12 -26.89
C LEU A 68 -62.37 4.23 -27.50
N GLY A 69 -62.46 2.96 -27.09
CA GLY A 69 -63.37 1.95 -27.68
C GLY A 69 -62.99 1.50 -29.10
N ALA A 70 -61.80 1.82 -29.58
CA ALA A 70 -61.31 1.44 -30.91
C ALA A 70 -60.91 -0.03 -31.03
N ASP A 71 -60.91 -0.78 -29.92
CA ASP A 71 -60.44 -2.14 -29.80
C ASP A 71 -61.17 -3.15 -30.71
N GLU A 72 -62.50 -3.10 -30.71
CA GLU A 72 -63.33 -3.97 -31.56
C GLU A 72 -63.17 -3.63 -33.05
N ALA A 73 -63.00 -2.34 -33.37
CA ALA A 73 -62.77 -1.87 -34.74
C ALA A 73 -61.40 -2.31 -35.27
N LEU A 74 -60.36 -2.23 -34.46
CA LEU A 74 -59.01 -2.72 -34.80
C LEU A 74 -58.99 -4.23 -34.98
N ARG A 75 -59.67 -5.00 -34.12
CA ARG A 75 -59.79 -6.45 -34.25
C ARG A 75 -60.44 -6.82 -35.59
N HIS A 76 -61.59 -6.23 -35.92
CA HIS A 76 -62.26 -6.52 -37.18
C HIS A 76 -61.50 -6.03 -38.42
N TYR A 77 -60.77 -4.92 -38.30
CA TYR A 77 -59.90 -4.44 -39.38
C TYR A 77 -58.81 -5.47 -39.69
N LEU A 78 -58.19 -6.05 -38.66
CA LEU A 78 -57.22 -7.14 -38.82
C LEU A 78 -57.88 -8.43 -39.34
N ASP A 79 -59.06 -8.83 -38.85
CA ASP A 79 -59.78 -10.02 -39.36
C ASP A 79 -60.10 -9.92 -40.87
N GLN A 80 -60.19 -8.70 -41.42
CA GLN A 80 -60.41 -8.44 -42.84
C GLN A 80 -59.12 -8.33 -43.67
N GLY A 81 -57.96 -8.65 -43.10
CA GLY A 81 -56.67 -8.57 -43.80
C GLY A 81 -55.98 -7.21 -43.70
N GLY A 82 -56.43 -6.34 -42.78
CA GLY A 82 -55.82 -5.04 -42.53
C GLY A 82 -54.37 -5.12 -42.06
N ARG A 83 -53.64 -4.01 -42.17
CA ARG A 83 -52.23 -3.91 -41.75
C ARG A 83 -52.08 -2.92 -40.60
N LEU A 84 -51.35 -3.29 -39.55
CA LEU A 84 -51.20 -2.50 -38.34
C LEU A 84 -49.72 -2.28 -37.97
N LEU A 85 -49.34 -1.03 -37.73
CA LEU A 85 -48.06 -0.69 -37.12
C LEU A 85 -48.30 -0.19 -35.70
N LEU A 86 -47.55 -0.75 -34.75
CA LEU A 86 -47.50 -0.33 -33.35
C LEU A 86 -46.11 0.23 -33.03
N SER A 87 -46.03 1.30 -32.23
CA SER A 87 -44.77 1.90 -31.77
C SER A 87 -44.61 1.86 -30.25
N GLY A 88 -43.38 2.03 -29.75
CA GLY A 88 -42.98 1.95 -28.33
C GLY A 88 -43.74 2.87 -27.37
N GLN A 89 -43.44 2.78 -26.06
CA GLN A 89 -44.08 3.48 -24.90
C GLN A 89 -45.62 3.31 -24.72
N ASP A 90 -46.35 2.91 -25.77
CA ASP A 90 -47.79 3.17 -25.90
C ASP A 90 -48.70 1.95 -25.72
N LEU A 91 -48.11 0.76 -25.56
CA LEU A 91 -48.83 -0.42 -25.04
C LEU A 91 -49.02 -0.36 -23.51
N GLY A 92 -48.24 0.50 -22.83
CA GLY A 92 -48.07 0.51 -21.37
C GLY A 92 -48.68 1.71 -20.63
N GLY A 93 -49.50 2.53 -21.29
CA GLY A 93 -50.25 3.60 -20.63
C GLY A 93 -51.45 3.06 -19.86
N TRP A 94 -51.24 2.64 -18.61
CA TRP A 94 -52.27 2.45 -17.56
C TRP A 94 -53.65 2.00 -18.07
N GLU A 95 -53.85 0.70 -18.29
CA GLU A 95 -55.18 0.11 -18.38
C GLU A 95 -55.33 -0.93 -17.29
N ASP A 96 -56.20 -0.63 -16.31
CA ASP A 96 -56.59 -1.48 -15.19
C ASP A 96 -57.35 -2.75 -15.67
N GLY A 97 -56.67 -3.63 -16.41
CA GLY A 97 -57.20 -4.94 -16.83
C GLY A 97 -58.33 -4.92 -17.87
N LEU A 98 -58.26 -4.07 -18.91
CA LEU A 98 -59.26 -4.01 -19.99
C LEU A 98 -58.98 -5.02 -21.15
N PRO A 99 -60.02 -5.42 -21.94
CA PRO A 99 -60.00 -6.68 -22.70
C PRO A 99 -59.01 -6.79 -23.86
N LEU A 100 -58.78 -5.73 -24.65
CA LEU A 100 -57.98 -5.85 -25.89
C LEU A 100 -56.54 -6.27 -25.62
N PHE A 101 -55.89 -5.68 -24.63
CA PHE A 101 -54.50 -6.02 -24.33
C PHE A 101 -54.41 -7.16 -23.31
N ALA A 102 -55.39 -7.33 -22.43
CA ALA A 102 -55.44 -8.51 -21.55
C ALA A 102 -55.60 -9.83 -22.32
N ASP A 103 -56.35 -9.83 -23.42
CA ASP A 103 -56.58 -11.03 -24.24
C ASP A 103 -55.40 -11.33 -25.20
N TYR A 104 -54.58 -10.30 -25.52
CA TYR A 104 -53.52 -10.35 -26.54
C TYR A 104 -52.09 -10.10 -26.01
N LEU A 105 -51.90 -9.79 -24.73
CA LEU A 105 -50.63 -9.76 -24.00
C LEU A 105 -50.83 -10.48 -22.65
N GLN A 106 -50.46 -11.76 -22.58
CA GLN A 106 -50.67 -12.61 -21.40
C GLN A 106 -49.63 -12.32 -20.30
N THR A 107 -49.96 -11.37 -19.44
CA THR A 107 -49.64 -11.35 -18.00
C THR A 107 -50.45 -10.23 -17.36
N ALA A 108 -50.82 -10.37 -16.08
CA ALA A 108 -51.49 -9.30 -15.36
C ALA A 108 -50.60 -8.04 -15.37
N LEU A 109 -50.99 -7.01 -16.13
CA LEU A 109 -50.53 -5.64 -15.92
C LEU A 109 -51.03 -5.24 -14.52
N VAL A 110 -50.17 -5.37 -13.51
CA VAL A 110 -50.58 -5.36 -12.09
C VAL A 110 -50.82 -3.95 -11.58
N ALA A 111 -51.82 -3.82 -10.69
CA ALA A 111 -51.94 -2.76 -9.71
C ALA A 111 -50.58 -2.33 -9.12
N ASP A 112 -50.12 -1.17 -9.57
CA ASP A 112 -49.10 -0.28 -9.03
C ASP A 112 -47.67 -0.78 -8.71
N ARG A 113 -47.33 -2.07 -8.52
CA ARG A 113 -45.95 -2.46 -8.05
C ARG A 113 -45.33 -3.82 -8.43
N ALA A 114 -45.87 -4.66 -9.32
CA ALA A 114 -45.35 -6.03 -9.46
C ALA A 114 -44.32 -6.30 -10.59
N ALA A 115 -44.08 -5.37 -11.51
CA ALA A 115 -43.13 -5.55 -12.62
C ALA A 115 -42.07 -4.43 -12.65
N GLY A 116 -40.81 -4.77 -12.38
CA GLY A 116 -39.66 -3.87 -12.50
C GLY A 116 -39.02 -3.90 -13.89
N THR A 117 -37.97 -3.09 -14.10
CA THR A 117 -37.03 -3.28 -15.22
C THR A 117 -36.62 -4.75 -15.30
N GLY A 118 -36.59 -5.31 -16.51
CA GLY A 118 -36.32 -6.73 -16.75
C GLY A 118 -37.58 -7.63 -16.82
N SER A 119 -38.77 -7.11 -16.56
CA SER A 119 -40.01 -7.88 -16.71
C SER A 119 -40.37 -8.09 -18.18
N THR A 120 -40.75 -9.31 -18.57
CA THR A 120 -41.12 -9.66 -19.94
C THR A 120 -42.64 -9.85 -20.09
N LEU A 121 -43.23 -9.14 -21.05
CA LEU A 121 -44.62 -9.30 -21.50
C LEU A 121 -44.65 -10.21 -22.72
N THR A 122 -45.58 -11.16 -22.80
CA THR A 122 -45.72 -12.10 -23.93
C THR A 122 -47.06 -11.89 -24.63
N GLY A 123 -47.06 -11.84 -25.96
CA GLY A 123 -48.25 -11.66 -26.78
C GLY A 123 -49.04 -12.95 -27.04
N SER A 124 -50.34 -12.78 -27.29
CA SER A 124 -51.32 -13.80 -27.68
C SER A 124 -52.19 -13.27 -28.82
N GLY A 125 -52.99 -14.14 -29.45
CA GLY A 125 -53.82 -13.79 -30.60
C GLY A 125 -53.01 -13.22 -31.79
N PHE A 126 -53.36 -12.03 -32.30
CA PHE A 126 -52.61 -11.39 -33.40
C PHE A 126 -51.21 -10.91 -33.00
N LEU A 127 -50.90 -10.85 -31.70
CA LEU A 127 -49.56 -10.58 -31.16
C LEU A 127 -48.87 -11.87 -30.69
N SER A 128 -49.43 -13.04 -30.99
CA SER A 128 -48.86 -14.32 -30.55
C SER A 128 -47.42 -14.49 -31.03
N GLY A 129 -46.53 -14.80 -30.09
CA GLY A 129 -45.10 -14.95 -30.33
C GLY A 129 -44.29 -13.66 -30.17
N LEU A 130 -44.90 -12.53 -29.80
CA LEU A 130 -44.19 -11.29 -29.44
C LEU A 130 -43.76 -11.34 -27.97
N GLN A 131 -42.51 -10.95 -27.66
CA GLN A 131 -42.06 -10.68 -26.30
C GLN A 131 -41.49 -9.26 -26.18
N ILE A 132 -41.88 -8.57 -25.11
CA ILE A 132 -41.49 -7.19 -24.84
C ILE A 132 -40.85 -7.14 -23.45
N THR A 133 -39.59 -6.71 -23.35
CA THR A 133 -38.91 -6.56 -22.06
C THR A 133 -38.90 -5.10 -21.63
N MET A 134 -39.39 -4.83 -20.43
CA MET A 134 -39.50 -3.49 -19.87
C MET A 134 -38.13 -3.00 -19.36
N THR A 135 -37.72 -1.78 -19.70
CA THR A 135 -36.45 -1.20 -19.23
C THR A 135 -36.63 0.22 -18.71
N ASN A 136 -35.83 0.63 -17.72
CA ASN A 136 -35.74 2.03 -17.26
C ASN A 136 -34.61 2.82 -17.94
N ALA A 137 -33.83 2.17 -18.79
CA ALA A 137 -32.87 2.85 -19.63
C ALA A 137 -33.64 3.58 -20.74
N SER A 138 -33.34 4.85 -20.94
CA SER A 138 -33.53 5.51 -22.22
C SER A 138 -32.21 5.39 -22.95
N LEU A 139 -32.18 4.73 -24.10
CA LEU A 139 -31.02 4.72 -25.01
C LEU A 139 -30.47 6.13 -25.35
N TYR A 140 -31.21 7.21 -25.07
CA TYR A 140 -30.95 8.55 -25.62
C TYR A 140 -30.78 9.68 -24.57
N GLY A 141 -30.57 9.34 -23.29
CA GLY A 141 -30.07 10.31 -22.31
C GLY A 141 -31.06 11.40 -21.86
N TYR A 142 -32.37 11.22 -22.09
CA TYR A 142 -33.41 12.04 -21.47
C TYR A 142 -33.98 11.32 -20.25
N ALA A 143 -34.18 12.06 -19.15
CA ALA A 143 -34.89 11.53 -18.00
C ALA A 143 -36.36 11.32 -18.37
N ASN A 144 -36.87 10.09 -18.26
CA ASN A 144 -38.30 9.87 -18.26
C ASN A 144 -38.88 10.65 -17.08
N GLY A 145 -39.97 11.39 -17.32
CA GLY A 145 -40.83 11.84 -16.23
C GLY A 145 -41.18 10.63 -15.35
N SER A 146 -41.36 10.86 -14.06
CA SER A 146 -41.37 9.89 -12.96
C SER A 146 -42.41 8.75 -13.00
N LEU A 147 -43.01 8.42 -14.15
CA LEU A 147 -44.15 7.52 -14.28
C LEU A 147 -44.10 6.55 -15.49
N GLN A 148 -43.03 6.51 -16.31
CA GLN A 148 -43.04 5.73 -17.57
C GLN A 148 -41.74 4.95 -17.82
N LEU A 149 -41.85 3.61 -17.95
CA LEU A 149 -40.79 2.71 -18.43
C LEU A 149 -41.06 2.41 -19.92
N ALA A 150 -40.11 2.69 -20.81
CA ALA A 150 -40.20 2.31 -22.22
C ALA A 150 -39.59 0.90 -22.41
N PRO A 151 -40.18 0.02 -23.23
CA PRO A 151 -39.48 -1.21 -23.60
C PRO A 151 -38.43 -0.92 -24.67
N ASP A 152 -37.15 -0.86 -24.30
CA ASP A 152 -36.06 -0.68 -25.27
C ASP A 152 -35.62 -2.01 -25.92
N ALA A 153 -36.26 -3.13 -25.56
CA ALA A 153 -35.97 -4.45 -26.12
C ALA A 153 -37.26 -5.21 -26.48
N VAL A 154 -37.35 -5.59 -27.76
CA VAL A 154 -38.37 -6.53 -28.26
C VAL A 154 -37.73 -7.72 -28.93
N VAL A 155 -38.25 -8.91 -28.64
CA VAL A 155 -37.77 -10.16 -29.21
C VAL A 155 -38.94 -11.06 -29.57
N ALA A 156 -38.73 -11.96 -30.53
CA ALA A 156 -39.69 -13.03 -30.77
C ALA A 156 -39.59 -14.06 -29.63
N GLU A 157 -40.74 -14.56 -29.17
CA GLU A 157 -40.79 -15.71 -28.27
C GLU A 157 -40.00 -16.87 -28.88
N ALA A 158 -39.28 -17.60 -28.03
CA ALA A 158 -38.48 -18.73 -28.47
C ALA A 158 -39.35 -19.78 -29.21
N GLY A 159 -39.08 -19.98 -30.50
CA GLY A 159 -39.81 -20.93 -31.34
C GLY A 159 -41.08 -20.38 -32.02
N ALA A 160 -41.40 -19.08 -31.87
CA ALA A 160 -42.52 -18.46 -32.58
C ALA A 160 -42.28 -18.46 -34.12
N PRO A 161 -43.13 -19.15 -34.91
CA PRO A 161 -42.93 -19.25 -36.35
C PRO A 161 -43.42 -18.03 -37.15
N THR A 162 -44.23 -17.18 -36.52
CA THR A 162 -44.97 -16.07 -37.12
C THR A 162 -44.42 -14.69 -36.74
N VAL A 163 -43.42 -14.65 -35.86
CA VAL A 163 -42.79 -13.41 -35.39
C VAL A 163 -41.31 -13.45 -35.68
N TYR A 164 -40.82 -12.45 -36.41
CA TYR A 164 -39.42 -12.40 -36.85
C TYR A 164 -38.93 -10.95 -36.97
N PRO A 165 -37.63 -10.70 -36.74
CA PRO A 165 -37.07 -9.36 -36.88
C PRO A 165 -37.09 -8.95 -38.35
N ILE A 166 -37.66 -7.78 -38.63
CA ILE A 166 -37.56 -7.17 -39.97
C ILE A 166 -36.49 -6.10 -40.03
N LEU A 167 -36.07 -5.59 -38.86
CA LEU A 167 -35.01 -4.59 -38.70
C LEU A 167 -34.29 -4.80 -37.36
N THR A 168 -32.97 -4.62 -37.35
CA THR A 168 -32.11 -4.68 -36.16
C THR A 168 -31.32 -3.38 -36.02
N TYR A 169 -30.99 -2.96 -34.81
CA TYR A 169 -30.03 -1.86 -34.60
C TYR A 169 -28.63 -2.29 -35.00
N ASP A 170 -27.85 -1.36 -35.56
CA ASP A 170 -26.50 -1.63 -36.07
C ASP A 170 -25.49 -1.92 -34.94
N ASP A 171 -25.70 -1.36 -33.74
CA ASP A 171 -24.78 -1.36 -32.60
C ASP A 171 -25.11 -2.38 -31.49
N SER A 172 -26.40 -2.61 -31.22
CA SER A 172 -26.88 -3.53 -30.17
C SER A 172 -27.37 -4.87 -30.72
N GLN A 173 -27.59 -4.97 -32.04
CA GLN A 173 -28.14 -6.15 -32.72
C GLN A 173 -29.52 -6.59 -32.19
N LEU A 174 -30.17 -5.79 -31.34
CA LEU A 174 -31.54 -6.01 -30.91
C LEU A 174 -32.51 -5.68 -32.06
N PRO A 175 -33.61 -6.42 -32.21
CA PRO A 175 -34.66 -6.07 -33.16
C PRO A 175 -35.19 -4.65 -32.89
N ALA A 176 -35.00 -3.76 -33.86
CA ALA A 176 -35.61 -2.45 -33.85
C ALA A 176 -37.10 -2.56 -34.20
N ALA A 177 -37.46 -3.54 -35.02
CA ALA A 177 -38.84 -3.88 -35.34
C ALA A 177 -39.04 -5.39 -35.52
N LEU A 178 -40.16 -5.89 -35.01
CA LEU A 178 -40.64 -7.26 -35.24
C LEU A 178 -41.84 -7.26 -36.17
N ALA A 179 -41.79 -8.07 -37.22
CA ALA A 179 -42.96 -8.44 -38.00
C ALA A 179 -43.75 -9.51 -37.27
N ILE A 180 -45.07 -9.44 -37.41
CA ILE A 180 -46.04 -10.41 -36.92
C ILE A 180 -46.94 -10.76 -38.11
N ASP A 181 -46.71 -11.93 -38.70
CA ASP A 181 -47.40 -12.43 -39.90
C ASP A 181 -48.03 -13.79 -39.57
N PRO A 182 -49.34 -13.86 -39.27
CA PRO A 182 -50.06 -15.10 -39.00
C PRO A 182 -50.06 -16.01 -40.24
N CYS A 183 -49.81 -17.30 -40.05
CA CYS A 183 -49.68 -18.22 -41.18
C CYS A 183 -50.95 -18.51 -41.96
N ASN A 184 -52.11 -18.18 -41.38
CA ASN A 184 -53.43 -18.53 -41.89
C ASN A 184 -54.30 -17.30 -42.21
N ALA A 185 -53.79 -16.07 -42.05
CA ALA A 185 -54.55 -14.85 -42.29
C ALA A 185 -53.78 -13.89 -43.20
N ASP A 186 -54.52 -13.06 -43.93
CA ASP A 186 -53.94 -12.07 -44.86
C ASP A 186 -53.51 -10.76 -44.17
N TYR A 187 -53.70 -10.64 -42.85
CA TYR A 187 -53.29 -9.45 -42.08
C TYR A 187 -51.80 -9.48 -41.75
N ARG A 188 -51.23 -8.28 -41.50
CA ARG A 188 -49.85 -8.12 -41.04
C ARG A 188 -49.78 -7.08 -39.94
N ALA A 189 -48.97 -7.36 -38.93
CA ALA A 189 -48.65 -6.37 -37.91
C ALA A 189 -47.13 -6.21 -37.78
N ALA A 190 -46.68 -5.04 -37.33
CA ALA A 190 -45.31 -4.83 -36.90
C ALA A 190 -45.26 -4.00 -35.62
N TYR A 191 -44.28 -4.27 -34.76
CA TYR A 191 -44.04 -3.53 -33.54
C TYR A 191 -42.65 -2.87 -33.55
N PHE A 192 -42.58 -1.58 -33.23
CA PHE A 192 -41.35 -0.81 -33.05
C PHE A 192 -40.97 -0.68 -31.57
N ALA A 193 -39.71 -0.94 -31.23
CA ALA A 193 -39.20 -0.74 -29.87
C ALA A 193 -39.16 0.74 -29.46
N VAL A 194 -38.93 1.66 -30.41
CA VAL A 194 -38.88 3.10 -30.15
C VAL A 194 -40.27 3.75 -30.22
N GLY A 195 -40.49 4.75 -29.38
CA GLY A 195 -41.66 5.63 -29.47
C GLY A 195 -41.68 6.40 -30.80
N TYR A 196 -42.87 6.62 -31.34
CA TYR A 196 -43.08 7.25 -32.65
C TYR A 196 -42.59 8.71 -32.71
N GLU A 197 -42.54 9.37 -31.55
CA GLU A 197 -41.99 10.71 -31.34
C GLU A 197 -40.49 10.81 -31.65
N ASN A 198 -39.74 9.70 -31.51
CA ASN A 198 -38.31 9.66 -31.81
C ASN A 198 -38.03 9.44 -33.31
N ILE A 199 -39.05 9.19 -34.12
CA ILE A 199 -38.91 8.90 -35.56
C ILE A 199 -38.91 10.19 -36.40
N ALA A 200 -39.53 11.27 -35.92
CA ALA A 200 -39.63 12.54 -36.64
C ALA A 200 -38.57 13.57 -36.26
N ARG A 201 -38.32 14.50 -37.19
CA ARG A 201 -37.30 15.54 -37.06
C ARG A 201 -37.57 16.45 -35.86
N ARG A 202 -36.61 16.59 -34.95
CA ARG A 202 -36.63 17.54 -33.82
C ARG A 202 -35.54 18.61 -34.02
N GLY A 203 -35.88 19.76 -34.63
CA GLY A 203 -34.89 20.82 -34.88
C GLY A 203 -33.80 20.48 -35.91
N LYS A 204 -32.53 20.87 -35.65
CA LYS A 204 -31.37 20.69 -36.57
C LYS A 204 -30.67 19.32 -36.45
N GLU A 205 -31.03 18.51 -35.48
CA GLU A 205 -30.46 17.17 -35.28
C GLU A 205 -31.26 16.18 -36.11
N GLN A 206 -30.64 15.64 -37.16
CA GLN A 206 -31.16 14.50 -37.90
C GLN A 206 -30.38 13.28 -37.46
N ASP A 207 -31.09 12.21 -37.10
CA ASP A 207 -30.62 10.88 -37.45
C ASP A 207 -31.49 10.35 -38.61
N PRO A 208 -30.99 10.36 -39.86
CA PRO A 208 -31.67 9.80 -41.02
C PRO A 208 -32.05 8.32 -40.87
N ALA A 209 -31.44 7.60 -39.93
CA ALA A 209 -31.63 6.17 -39.74
C ALA A 209 -33.06 5.81 -39.31
N PHE A 210 -33.69 6.55 -38.38
CA PHE A 210 -35.03 6.24 -37.88
C PHE A 210 -36.13 6.46 -38.93
N SER A 211 -35.99 7.50 -39.74
CA SER A 211 -36.90 7.75 -40.87
C SER A 211 -36.79 6.64 -41.94
N ALA A 212 -35.56 6.20 -42.24
CA ALA A 212 -35.34 5.06 -43.13
C ALA A 212 -35.89 3.74 -42.56
N LEU A 213 -35.81 3.56 -41.24
CA LEU A 213 -36.35 2.41 -40.51
C LEU A 213 -37.88 2.33 -40.67
N LEU A 214 -38.60 3.42 -40.41
CA LEU A 214 -40.06 3.50 -40.61
C LEU A 214 -40.43 3.20 -42.07
N GLY A 215 -39.72 3.79 -43.03
CA GLY A 215 -39.98 3.56 -44.47
C GLY A 215 -39.88 2.10 -44.88
N ARG A 216 -38.87 1.37 -44.37
CA ARG A 216 -38.70 -0.08 -44.65
C ARG A 216 -39.83 -0.91 -44.03
N THR A 217 -40.23 -0.61 -42.80
CA THR A 217 -41.35 -1.32 -42.14
C THR A 217 -42.68 -1.07 -42.84
N VAL A 218 -42.96 0.18 -43.22
CA VAL A 218 -44.17 0.53 -43.98
C VAL A 218 -44.18 -0.17 -45.33
N ALA A 219 -43.04 -0.23 -46.04
CA ALA A 219 -42.93 -0.97 -47.30
C ALA A 219 -43.17 -2.48 -47.12
N TRP A 220 -42.69 -3.08 -46.02
CA TRP A 220 -42.96 -4.48 -45.69
C TRP A 220 -44.44 -4.74 -45.39
N LEU A 221 -45.06 -3.90 -44.54
CA LEU A 221 -46.49 -3.96 -44.24
C LEU A 221 -47.32 -3.81 -45.51
N ALA A 222 -46.96 -2.87 -46.37
CA ALA A 222 -47.66 -2.58 -47.62
C ALA A 222 -47.48 -3.66 -48.71
N GLY A 223 -46.45 -4.50 -48.60
CA GLY A 223 -46.14 -5.55 -49.57
C GLY A 223 -47.13 -6.72 -49.55
N ALA A 224 -47.29 -7.39 -50.70
CA ALA A 224 -47.95 -8.69 -50.75
C ALA A 224 -46.99 -9.77 -50.25
N ARG A 225 -47.50 -10.74 -49.48
CA ARG A 225 -46.69 -11.90 -49.07
C ARG A 225 -46.25 -12.70 -50.30
N ARG A 226 -44.95 -12.89 -50.47
CA ARG A 226 -44.40 -13.62 -51.62
C ARG A 226 -44.81 -15.09 -51.57
N ALA A 227 -44.98 -15.72 -52.74
CA ALA A 227 -45.32 -17.14 -52.83
C ALA A 227 -44.20 -18.01 -52.23
N GLN A 228 -42.94 -17.62 -52.46
CA GLN A 228 -41.74 -18.27 -51.97
C GLN A 228 -40.81 -17.17 -51.45
N ASP A 229 -40.39 -17.28 -50.20
CA ASP A 229 -39.51 -16.32 -49.54
C ASP A 229 -38.89 -17.00 -48.33
N VAL A 230 -37.64 -16.68 -48.04
CA VAL A 230 -36.91 -17.25 -46.92
C VAL A 230 -36.06 -16.17 -46.30
N GLU A 231 -35.89 -16.25 -44.99
CA GLU A 231 -35.04 -15.38 -44.20
C GLU A 231 -33.99 -16.20 -43.46
N LEU A 232 -32.74 -15.75 -43.56
CA LEU A 232 -31.58 -16.27 -42.87
C LEU A 232 -31.19 -15.27 -41.79
N VAL A 233 -31.53 -15.57 -40.54
CA VAL A 233 -31.19 -14.75 -39.38
C VAL A 233 -30.00 -15.39 -38.69
N VAL A 234 -28.90 -14.66 -38.60
CA VAL A 234 -27.76 -15.06 -37.77
C VAL A 234 -27.66 -14.09 -36.62
N GLU A 235 -27.46 -14.62 -35.41
CA GLU A 235 -27.04 -13.79 -34.30
C GLU A 235 -25.69 -13.14 -34.72
N LYS A 236 -25.65 -11.81 -34.84
CA LYS A 236 -24.46 -11.07 -35.27
C LYS A 236 -23.46 -10.65 -34.16
N PRO A 237 -23.44 -11.16 -32.91
CA PRO A 237 -22.36 -10.78 -32.01
C PRO A 237 -21.06 -11.46 -32.44
N LEU A 238 -19.98 -10.69 -32.48
CA LEU A 238 -18.62 -11.20 -32.56
C LEU A 238 -18.44 -12.27 -31.48
N ARG A 239 -18.15 -13.51 -31.88
CA ARG A 239 -17.91 -14.61 -30.94
C ARG A 239 -16.42 -14.78 -30.67
N PHE A 240 -16.10 -15.00 -29.41
CA PHE A 240 -14.73 -15.18 -28.94
C PHE A 240 -14.49 -16.65 -28.57
N GLY A 241 -13.29 -17.16 -28.87
CA GLY A 241 -12.87 -18.47 -28.39
C GLY A 241 -11.35 -18.57 -28.24
N ALA A 242 -10.92 -19.55 -27.43
CA ALA A 242 -9.51 -19.87 -27.28
C ALA A 242 -8.97 -20.67 -28.49
N PRO A 243 -7.66 -20.63 -28.78
CA PRO A 243 -7.05 -21.49 -29.80
C PRO A 243 -7.40 -22.97 -29.59
N GLY A 244 -7.84 -23.66 -30.65
CA GLY A 244 -8.27 -25.05 -30.60
C GLY A 244 -9.72 -25.27 -30.12
N ALA A 245 -10.42 -24.23 -29.69
CA ALA A 245 -11.83 -24.35 -29.30
C ALA A 245 -12.77 -24.36 -30.51
N ALA A 246 -13.92 -25.03 -30.36
CA ALA A 246 -15.04 -24.90 -31.27
C ALA A 246 -15.96 -23.78 -30.78
N VAL A 247 -16.23 -22.80 -31.65
CA VAL A 247 -17.17 -21.71 -31.38
C VAL A 247 -18.46 -21.99 -32.13
N THR A 248 -19.59 -21.91 -31.42
CA THR A 248 -20.92 -22.14 -31.96
C THR A 248 -21.67 -20.83 -32.14
N VAL A 249 -22.31 -20.67 -33.30
CA VAL A 249 -23.09 -19.48 -33.66
C VAL A 249 -24.50 -19.94 -34.03
N PRO A 250 -25.54 -19.49 -33.31
CA PRO A 250 -26.92 -19.80 -33.66
C PRO A 250 -27.32 -19.19 -35.01
N VAL A 251 -27.96 -20.01 -35.84
CA VAL A 251 -28.46 -19.63 -37.16
C VAL A 251 -29.92 -20.05 -37.26
N GLN A 252 -30.79 -19.15 -37.69
CA GLN A 252 -32.21 -19.42 -37.88
C GLN A 252 -32.57 -19.28 -39.35
N LEU A 253 -33.29 -20.28 -39.87
CA LEU A 253 -33.87 -20.26 -41.21
C LEU A 253 -35.38 -20.20 -41.10
N ILE A 254 -36.01 -19.21 -41.73
CA ILE A 254 -37.45 -18.95 -41.61
C ILE A 254 -38.04 -18.89 -43.01
N ASN A 255 -39.01 -19.74 -43.33
CA ASN A 255 -39.78 -19.61 -44.58
C ASN A 255 -40.89 -18.58 -44.40
N THR A 256 -40.65 -17.35 -44.87
CA THR A 256 -41.60 -16.23 -44.84
C THR A 256 -42.59 -16.29 -46.01
N GLY A 257 -42.39 -17.20 -46.97
CA GLY A 257 -43.27 -17.45 -48.11
C GLY A 257 -44.55 -18.23 -47.78
N ARG A 258 -45.40 -18.40 -48.79
CA ARG A 258 -46.67 -19.16 -48.72
C ARG A 258 -46.53 -20.63 -49.16
N GLN A 259 -45.42 -21.00 -49.79
CA GLN A 259 -45.16 -22.35 -50.31
C GLN A 259 -43.94 -23.01 -49.64
N PRO A 260 -43.93 -24.35 -49.55
CA PRO A 260 -42.77 -25.08 -49.05
C PRO A 260 -41.54 -24.87 -49.97
N LEU A 261 -40.36 -24.90 -49.37
CA LEU A 261 -39.07 -24.67 -50.05
C LEU A 261 -38.12 -25.85 -49.86
N THR A 262 -37.25 -26.07 -50.83
CA THR A 262 -36.04 -26.89 -50.70
C THR A 262 -34.83 -25.96 -50.61
N LEU A 263 -34.01 -26.14 -49.58
CA LEU A 263 -32.92 -25.25 -49.22
C LEU A 263 -31.56 -25.98 -49.34
N GLN A 264 -30.57 -25.29 -49.89
CA GLN A 264 -29.16 -25.71 -49.90
C GLN A 264 -28.29 -24.59 -49.31
N LEU A 265 -27.50 -24.91 -48.28
CA LEU A 265 -26.64 -23.95 -47.58
C LEU A 265 -25.20 -24.13 -48.03
N ARG A 266 -24.49 -23.03 -48.26
CA ARG A 266 -23.05 -23.02 -48.53
C ARG A 266 -22.33 -21.95 -47.71
N PHE A 267 -21.07 -22.20 -47.40
CA PHE A 267 -20.18 -21.24 -46.77
C PHE A 267 -19.21 -20.66 -47.79
N ASP A 268 -19.03 -19.35 -47.75
CA ASP A 268 -18.14 -18.60 -48.63
C ASP A 268 -17.20 -17.71 -47.77
N GLY A 269 -15.93 -17.60 -48.18
CA GLY A 269 -14.98 -16.63 -47.62
C GLY A 269 -14.28 -16.99 -46.29
N ASN A 270 -14.62 -18.13 -45.68
CA ASN A 270 -14.04 -18.56 -44.40
C ASN A 270 -12.60 -19.06 -44.53
N GLN A 271 -11.76 -18.71 -43.56
CA GLN A 271 -10.39 -19.23 -43.41
C GLN A 271 -10.30 -20.40 -42.43
N TRP A 272 -11.24 -20.50 -41.49
CA TRP A 272 -11.28 -21.56 -40.49
C TRP A 272 -12.27 -22.65 -40.89
N PRO A 273 -12.06 -23.92 -40.46
CA PRO A 273 -13.00 -24.99 -40.73
C PRO A 273 -14.37 -24.68 -40.11
N VAL A 274 -15.40 -24.65 -40.94
CA VAL A 274 -16.78 -24.39 -40.52
C VAL A 274 -17.71 -25.53 -40.93
N SER A 275 -18.68 -25.85 -40.08
CA SER A 275 -19.74 -26.81 -40.34
C SER A 275 -21.08 -26.29 -39.83
N LEU A 276 -22.19 -26.82 -40.35
CA LEU A 276 -23.53 -26.57 -39.80
C LEU A 276 -24.05 -27.85 -39.16
N GLN A 277 -24.69 -27.69 -38.00
CA GLN A 277 -25.30 -28.77 -37.25
C GLN A 277 -26.75 -28.45 -36.91
N ARG A 278 -27.57 -29.49 -36.73
CA ARG A 278 -28.91 -29.42 -36.17
C ARG A 278 -28.99 -30.39 -35.00
N ALA A 279 -29.31 -29.90 -33.81
CA ALA A 279 -29.34 -30.72 -32.58
C ALA A 279 -28.06 -31.56 -32.35
N GLY A 280 -26.90 -31.02 -32.74
CA GLY A 280 -25.59 -31.68 -32.59
C GLY A 280 -25.21 -32.65 -33.73
N GLU A 281 -26.07 -32.86 -34.72
CA GLU A 281 -25.80 -33.74 -35.86
C GLU A 281 -25.54 -32.95 -37.15
N ALA A 282 -24.71 -33.51 -38.06
CA ALA A 282 -24.43 -32.91 -39.36
C ALA A 282 -25.70 -32.86 -40.23
N LEU A 283 -25.90 -31.75 -40.94
CA LEU A 283 -27.09 -31.59 -41.78
C LEU A 283 -27.04 -32.41 -43.08
N PRO A 284 -28.20 -32.85 -43.59
CA PRO A 284 -28.32 -33.38 -44.94
C PRO A 284 -28.05 -32.30 -46.00
N ALA A 285 -27.68 -32.73 -47.21
CA ALA A 285 -27.33 -31.83 -48.32
C ALA A 285 -28.49 -30.92 -48.80
N GLN A 286 -29.73 -31.30 -48.48
CA GLN A 286 -30.94 -30.52 -48.79
C GLN A 286 -31.87 -30.54 -47.58
N LEU A 287 -32.54 -29.42 -47.33
CA LEU A 287 -33.47 -29.24 -46.23
C LEU A 287 -34.84 -28.81 -46.78
N GLN A 288 -35.92 -29.43 -46.33
CA GLN A 288 -37.28 -28.98 -46.65
C GLN A 288 -37.80 -28.06 -45.55
N LEU A 289 -38.33 -26.91 -45.93
CA LEU A 289 -38.91 -25.93 -45.00
C LEU A 289 -40.32 -25.56 -45.43
N ALA A 290 -41.32 -26.02 -44.67
CA ALA A 290 -42.73 -25.68 -44.91
C ALA A 290 -42.99 -24.18 -44.67
N PRO A 291 -44.07 -23.60 -45.24
CA PRO A 291 -44.45 -22.20 -45.00
C PRO A 291 -44.54 -21.90 -43.51
N CYS A 292 -44.04 -20.72 -43.09
CA CYS A 292 -43.95 -20.34 -41.68
C CYS A 292 -43.33 -21.40 -40.77
N ARG A 293 -42.34 -22.15 -41.25
CA ARG A 293 -41.53 -22.96 -40.35
C ARG A 293 -40.18 -22.31 -40.19
N ARG A 294 -39.71 -22.39 -38.95
CA ARG A 294 -38.36 -22.04 -38.55
C ARG A 294 -37.57 -23.33 -38.34
N ILE A 295 -36.31 -23.32 -38.75
CA ILE A 295 -35.34 -24.32 -38.37
C ILE A 295 -34.17 -23.62 -37.68
N ASP A 296 -33.86 -24.09 -36.48
CA ASP A 296 -32.70 -23.69 -35.72
C ASP A 296 -31.51 -24.58 -36.08
N LEU A 297 -30.45 -23.92 -36.53
CA LEU A 297 -29.17 -24.51 -36.88
C LEU A 297 -28.06 -23.90 -36.00
N THR A 298 -26.91 -24.54 -35.99
CA THR A 298 -25.71 -24.05 -35.32
C THR A 298 -24.55 -24.12 -36.28
N ALA A 299 -23.98 -22.96 -36.63
CA ALA A 299 -22.70 -22.91 -37.32
C ALA A 299 -21.59 -23.16 -36.29
N VAL A 300 -20.74 -24.14 -36.54
CA VAL A 300 -19.60 -24.50 -35.67
C VAL A 300 -18.33 -24.22 -36.43
N THR A 301 -17.53 -23.27 -35.94
CA THR A 301 -16.20 -22.97 -36.47
C THR A 301 -15.12 -23.45 -35.50
N ALA A 302 -14.11 -24.14 -36.02
CA ALA A 302 -12.98 -24.61 -35.22
C ALA A 302 -11.82 -23.61 -35.30
N ILE A 303 -11.50 -22.98 -34.17
CA ILE A 303 -10.37 -22.06 -34.10
C ILE A 303 -9.07 -22.85 -34.23
N PRO A 304 -8.17 -22.53 -35.18
CA PRO A 304 -6.87 -23.20 -35.28
C PRO A 304 -6.08 -23.11 -33.97
N SER A 305 -5.42 -24.19 -33.55
CA SER A 305 -4.57 -24.18 -32.35
C SER A 305 -3.36 -23.23 -32.46
N SER A 306 -3.00 -22.83 -33.67
CA SER A 306 -1.96 -21.85 -33.98
C SER A 306 -2.45 -20.40 -34.05
N ALA A 307 -3.76 -20.15 -33.91
CA ALA A 307 -4.31 -18.82 -34.02
C ALA A 307 -3.87 -17.93 -32.84
N VAL A 308 -3.51 -16.68 -33.14
CA VAL A 308 -3.03 -15.69 -32.15
C VAL A 308 -4.18 -14.78 -31.72
N ARG A 309 -3.99 -14.04 -30.61
CA ARG A 309 -4.96 -13.04 -30.12
C ARG A 309 -5.39 -12.09 -31.25
N ASP A 310 -6.69 -11.78 -31.30
CA ASP A 310 -7.37 -10.96 -32.29
C ASP A 310 -7.39 -11.52 -33.73
N ALA A 311 -6.79 -12.68 -33.99
CA ALA A 311 -6.99 -13.37 -35.27
C ALA A 311 -8.48 -13.71 -35.41
N GLY A 312 -9.08 -13.34 -36.53
CA GLY A 312 -10.51 -13.54 -36.74
C GLY A 312 -10.81 -14.14 -38.11
N ASP A 313 -12.01 -14.69 -38.20
CA ASP A 313 -12.57 -15.20 -39.44
C ASP A 313 -13.99 -14.67 -39.59
N ILE A 314 -14.34 -14.27 -40.81
CA ILE A 314 -15.69 -13.85 -41.18
C ILE A 314 -16.22 -14.90 -42.15
N VAL A 315 -17.19 -15.68 -41.67
CA VAL A 315 -17.85 -16.69 -42.49
C VAL A 315 -19.09 -16.08 -43.11
N THR A 316 -19.17 -16.03 -44.45
CA THR A 316 -20.42 -15.68 -45.13
C THR A 316 -21.22 -16.96 -45.36
N LEU A 317 -22.35 -17.09 -44.68
CA LEU A 317 -23.32 -18.14 -44.96
C LEU A 317 -24.23 -17.69 -46.10
N THR A 318 -24.17 -18.39 -47.23
CA THR A 318 -25.02 -18.16 -48.39
C THR A 318 -26.07 -19.28 -48.49
N LEU A 319 -27.34 -18.87 -48.56
CA LEU A 319 -28.47 -19.77 -48.76
C LEU A 319 -28.90 -19.76 -50.24
N GLU A 320 -28.98 -20.93 -50.86
CA GLU A 320 -29.57 -21.14 -52.19
C GLU A 320 -30.90 -21.89 -52.06
N VAL A 321 -31.92 -21.42 -52.80
CA VAL A 321 -33.31 -21.87 -52.63
C VAL A 321 -33.85 -22.37 -53.97
N SER A 322 -34.52 -23.53 -53.94
CA SER A 322 -35.28 -24.08 -55.07
C SER A 322 -36.69 -24.48 -54.65
N ALA A 323 -37.60 -24.56 -55.62
CA ALA A 323 -38.93 -25.10 -55.38
C ALA A 323 -38.88 -26.62 -55.07
N VAL A 324 -39.92 -27.14 -54.41
CA VAL A 324 -40.01 -28.57 -54.01
C VAL A 324 -39.92 -29.53 -55.22
N ASP A 325 -40.28 -29.07 -56.41
CA ASP A 325 -40.18 -29.80 -57.67
C ASP A 325 -38.79 -29.70 -58.36
N GLY A 326 -37.82 -29.04 -57.72
CA GLY A 326 -36.46 -28.90 -58.23
C GLY A 326 -36.26 -27.74 -59.21
N THR A 327 -37.29 -26.93 -59.47
CA THR A 327 -37.18 -25.77 -60.35
C THR A 327 -36.30 -24.69 -59.71
N PRO A 328 -35.20 -24.23 -60.35
CA PRO A 328 -34.38 -23.14 -59.84
C PRO A 328 -35.21 -21.85 -59.76
N LEU A 329 -35.26 -21.24 -58.57
CA LEU A 329 -35.96 -19.98 -58.39
C LEU A 329 -35.06 -18.80 -58.81
N PRO A 330 -35.63 -17.68 -59.30
CA PRO A 330 -34.84 -16.49 -59.55
C PRO A 330 -34.20 -16.00 -58.24
N ALA A 331 -32.88 -16.17 -58.13
CA ALA A 331 -31.96 -15.66 -57.10
C ALA A 331 -32.58 -15.24 -55.75
N LEU A 332 -33.30 -16.14 -55.08
CA LEU A 332 -33.62 -16.01 -53.66
C LEU A 332 -32.37 -16.43 -52.88
N THR A 333 -31.33 -15.60 -52.96
CA THR A 333 -30.06 -15.81 -52.25
C THR A 333 -30.03 -14.86 -51.06
N GLN A 334 -29.96 -15.43 -49.86
CA GLN A 334 -29.69 -14.67 -48.65
C GLN A 334 -28.26 -14.90 -48.17
N ARG A 335 -27.66 -13.86 -47.58
CA ARG A 335 -26.31 -13.91 -47.02
C ARG A 335 -26.33 -13.39 -45.60
N ALA A 336 -25.62 -14.06 -44.72
CA ALA A 336 -25.38 -13.60 -43.36
C ALA A 336 -23.90 -13.82 -42.99
N GLU A 337 -23.32 -12.85 -42.30
CA GLU A 337 -21.93 -12.90 -41.87
C GLU A 337 -21.83 -13.36 -40.42
N VAL A 338 -20.86 -14.23 -40.17
CA VAL A 338 -20.51 -14.73 -38.84
C VAL A 338 -19.08 -14.34 -38.55
N ALA A 339 -18.89 -13.39 -37.64
CA ALA A 339 -17.56 -12.99 -37.21
C ALA A 339 -17.16 -13.76 -35.95
N THR A 340 -15.99 -14.39 -36.01
CA THR A 340 -15.35 -15.00 -34.85
C THR A 340 -13.94 -14.47 -34.69
N THR A 341 -13.47 -14.39 -33.45
CA THR A 341 -12.10 -13.98 -33.17
C THR A 341 -11.51 -14.77 -32.01
N VAL A 342 -10.20 -14.92 -32.04
CA VAL A 342 -9.44 -15.56 -30.98
C VAL A 342 -9.21 -14.56 -29.88
N PHE A 343 -9.73 -14.86 -28.70
CA PHE A 343 -9.49 -14.00 -27.55
C PHE A 343 -9.40 -14.81 -26.25
N PRO A 344 -8.54 -14.40 -25.31
CA PRO A 344 -8.44 -15.01 -23.98
C PRO A 344 -9.78 -15.02 -23.23
N THR A 345 -9.94 -15.99 -22.32
CA THR A 345 -11.08 -16.05 -21.40
C THR A 345 -10.66 -15.63 -19.99
N TRP A 346 -11.61 -15.09 -19.23
CA TRP A 346 -11.42 -14.79 -17.81
C TRP A 346 -11.15 -16.06 -17.01
N GLN A 347 -10.28 -15.98 -16.02
CA GLN A 347 -9.97 -17.05 -15.08
C GLN A 347 -10.18 -16.55 -13.64
N VAL A 348 -10.81 -17.38 -12.81
CA VAL A 348 -10.96 -17.07 -11.38
C VAL A 348 -9.59 -17.09 -10.69
N ALA A 349 -9.32 -16.05 -9.91
CA ALA A 349 -8.09 -15.83 -9.17
C ALA A 349 -8.37 -15.78 -7.67
N PRO A 350 -7.34 -15.91 -6.81
CA PRO A 350 -7.52 -15.83 -5.37
C PRO A 350 -8.20 -14.52 -4.93
N SER A 351 -9.21 -14.66 -4.08
CA SER A 351 -9.98 -13.54 -3.54
C SER A 351 -9.16 -12.72 -2.56
N LEU A 352 -9.54 -11.45 -2.41
CA LEU A 352 -9.11 -10.58 -1.33
C LEU A 352 -9.33 -11.26 0.03
N SER A 353 -8.45 -11.00 1.00
CA SER A 353 -8.62 -11.55 2.36
C SER A 353 -9.88 -11.02 3.04
N THR A 354 -10.32 -9.82 2.66
CA THR A 354 -11.63 -9.27 3.01
C THR A 354 -12.38 -8.86 1.75
N LEU A 355 -13.55 -9.46 1.52
CA LEU A 355 -14.42 -9.10 0.40
C LEU A 355 -14.90 -7.65 0.55
N ARG A 356 -14.79 -6.90 -0.54
CA ARG A 356 -15.04 -5.45 -0.55
C ARG A 356 -15.57 -4.96 -1.90
N TYR A 357 -16.28 -3.84 -1.89
CA TYR A 357 -16.74 -3.14 -3.08
C TYR A 357 -16.53 -1.62 -2.97
N GLN A 358 -16.46 -0.93 -4.11
CA GLN A 358 -16.11 0.50 -4.21
C GLN A 358 -14.80 0.86 -3.48
N GLN A 359 -13.87 -0.09 -3.43
CA GLN A 359 -12.49 0.14 -3.05
C GLN A 359 -11.77 0.99 -4.10
N ALA A 360 -10.78 1.76 -3.67
CA ALA A 360 -9.84 2.37 -4.60
C ALA A 360 -8.95 1.28 -5.19
N THR A 361 -8.82 1.20 -6.52
CA THR A 361 -7.96 0.22 -7.19
C THR A 361 -7.02 0.90 -8.17
N VAL A 362 -5.72 0.59 -8.06
CA VAL A 362 -4.69 1.14 -8.96
C VAL A 362 -3.56 0.13 -9.15
N ALA A 363 -2.92 0.16 -10.31
CA ALA A 363 -1.67 -0.57 -10.54
C ALA A 363 -0.48 0.38 -10.40
N LEU A 364 0.60 -0.09 -9.76
CA LEU A 364 1.89 0.57 -9.85
C LEU A 364 2.71 -0.02 -11.00
N PRO A 365 3.12 0.80 -11.98
CA PRO A 365 4.16 0.39 -12.92
C PRO A 365 5.47 0.18 -12.15
N GLY A 366 6.21 -0.88 -12.49
CA GLY A 366 7.43 -1.26 -11.76
C GLY A 366 8.43 -0.12 -11.63
N ILE A 367 8.81 0.19 -10.39
CA ILE A 367 9.93 1.08 -10.08
C ILE A 367 11.23 0.27 -10.23
N PRO A 368 12.34 0.85 -10.74
CA PRO A 368 13.65 0.21 -10.67
C PRO A 368 14.00 -0.13 -9.21
N GLY A 369 14.12 -1.42 -8.88
CA GLY A 369 14.31 -1.88 -7.50
C GLY A 369 13.25 -2.86 -7.00
N GLU A 370 12.04 -2.82 -7.55
CA GLU A 370 10.91 -3.65 -7.14
C GLU A 370 10.41 -4.56 -8.26
N ARG A 371 9.65 -5.61 -7.91
CA ARG A 371 8.95 -6.42 -8.92
C ARG A 371 7.98 -5.52 -9.66
N ALA A 372 8.12 -5.43 -10.98
CA ALA A 372 7.17 -4.69 -11.80
C ALA A 372 5.77 -5.30 -11.69
N GLY A 373 4.76 -4.42 -11.59
CA GLY A 373 3.34 -4.78 -11.67
C GLY A 373 2.74 -5.30 -10.36
N GLN A 374 2.24 -4.40 -9.52
CA GLN A 374 1.38 -4.78 -8.38
C GLN A 374 0.04 -4.04 -8.45
N LEU A 375 -1.04 -4.76 -8.20
CA LEU A 375 -2.39 -4.17 -8.05
C LEU A 375 -2.62 -3.88 -6.58
N TYR A 376 -3.13 -2.69 -6.27
CA TYR A 376 -3.47 -2.26 -4.92
C TYR A 376 -4.98 -2.09 -4.80
N ALA A 377 -5.55 -2.66 -3.75
CA ALA A 377 -6.95 -2.50 -3.36
C ALA A 377 -7.00 -1.80 -1.99
N ILE A 378 -7.48 -0.57 -1.96
CA ILE A 378 -7.42 0.33 -0.80
C ILE A 378 -8.84 0.60 -0.29
N GLY A 379 -9.10 0.33 0.99
CA GLY A 379 -10.37 0.61 1.64
C GLY A 379 -11.55 -0.16 1.02
N GLY A 380 -12.68 0.52 0.81
CA GLY A 380 -13.92 -0.05 0.28
C GLY A 380 -14.93 -0.41 1.37
N TRP A 381 -16.13 -0.77 0.95
CA TRP A 381 -17.19 -1.27 1.83
C TRP A 381 -17.05 -2.77 2.03
N ALA A 382 -17.32 -3.27 3.24
CA ALA A 382 -17.38 -4.71 3.47
C ALA A 382 -18.55 -5.36 2.72
N ASP A 383 -18.28 -6.47 2.04
CA ASP A 383 -19.31 -7.31 1.42
C ASP A 383 -19.88 -8.28 2.48
N GLY A 384 -21.20 -8.35 2.65
CA GLY A 384 -21.87 -9.24 3.63
C GLY A 384 -22.46 -8.58 4.89
N GLY A 385 -22.57 -7.24 4.96
CA GLY A 385 -23.32 -6.55 6.02
C GLY A 385 -24.80 -6.38 5.65
N ASP A 386 -25.66 -7.17 6.29
CA ASP A 386 -27.12 -7.06 6.38
C ASP A 386 -27.84 -6.17 5.32
N SER A 387 -28.46 -6.82 4.33
CA SER A 387 -29.38 -6.21 3.37
C SER A 387 -30.68 -5.66 3.99
N SER A 388 -30.80 -5.64 5.32
CA SER A 388 -31.88 -4.99 6.07
C SER A 388 -31.43 -3.71 6.80
N GLY A 389 -31.05 -2.69 6.02
CA GLY A 389 -31.05 -1.29 6.50
C GLY A 389 -30.04 -0.93 7.60
N GLY A 390 -28.99 -1.72 7.82
CA GLY A 390 -27.92 -1.43 8.78
C GLY A 390 -26.86 -0.45 8.26
N ASN A 391 -26.17 0.26 9.16
CA ASN A 391 -25.06 1.15 8.83
C ASN A 391 -23.90 0.37 8.20
N VAL A 392 -23.56 0.64 6.94
CA VAL A 392 -22.36 0.07 6.30
C VAL A 392 -21.18 0.99 6.57
N VAL A 393 -20.14 0.45 7.21
CA VAL A 393 -18.90 1.19 7.54
C VAL A 393 -17.80 0.79 6.57
N ALA A 394 -17.07 1.79 6.09
CA ALA A 394 -15.93 1.58 5.20
C ALA A 394 -14.79 0.88 5.94
N GLN A 395 -13.88 0.29 5.18
CA GLN A 395 -12.71 -0.39 5.71
C GLN A 395 -11.49 0.54 5.74
N THR A 396 -10.56 0.25 6.67
CA THR A 396 -9.20 0.82 6.67
C THR A 396 -8.18 -0.13 6.06
N THR A 397 -8.56 -1.38 5.80
CA THR A 397 -7.64 -2.42 5.32
C THR A 397 -7.25 -2.18 3.87
N ASN A 398 -5.99 -2.43 3.57
CA ASN A 398 -5.38 -2.27 2.25
C ASN A 398 -4.65 -3.55 1.89
N GLU A 399 -4.76 -3.97 0.64
CA GLU A 399 -4.11 -5.18 0.16
C GLU A 399 -3.42 -4.92 -1.18
N ARG A 400 -2.30 -5.59 -1.41
CA ARG A 400 -1.67 -5.69 -2.73
C ARG A 400 -1.73 -7.09 -3.28
N PHE A 401 -1.94 -7.23 -4.58
CA PHE A 401 -1.94 -8.48 -5.32
C PHE A 401 -0.67 -8.60 -6.15
N ASP A 402 0.03 -9.72 -6.00
CA ASP A 402 1.11 -10.15 -6.88
C ASP A 402 0.52 -11.11 -7.91
N SER A 403 0.36 -10.64 -9.15
CA SER A 403 -0.19 -11.40 -10.29
C SER A 403 0.62 -12.64 -10.65
N CYS A 404 1.93 -12.63 -10.39
CA CYS A 404 2.79 -13.76 -10.72
C CYS A 404 2.62 -14.92 -9.72
N THR A 405 2.38 -14.62 -8.43
CA THR A 405 2.17 -15.63 -7.38
C THR A 405 0.69 -15.91 -7.10
N GLY A 406 -0.21 -15.02 -7.55
CA GLY A 406 -1.62 -15.05 -7.23
C GLY A 406 -1.91 -14.77 -5.76
N GLN A 407 -0.98 -14.17 -5.00
CA GLN A 407 -1.13 -13.95 -3.57
C GLN A 407 -1.47 -12.50 -3.25
N TRP A 408 -2.32 -12.32 -2.23
CA TRP A 408 -2.60 -11.04 -1.62
C TRP A 408 -1.74 -10.83 -0.38
N GLN A 409 -1.29 -9.60 -0.17
CA GLN A 409 -0.57 -9.18 1.03
C GLN A 409 -1.23 -7.95 1.64
N THR A 410 -1.45 -7.99 2.95
CA THR A 410 -1.95 -6.85 3.73
C THR A 410 -0.89 -5.76 3.86
N LEU A 411 -1.32 -4.51 3.75
CA LEU A 411 -0.51 -3.30 3.88
C LEU A 411 -0.95 -2.46 5.09
N ALA A 412 -0.19 -1.42 5.43
CA ALA A 412 -0.55 -0.49 6.49
C ALA A 412 -1.95 0.08 6.27
N ALA A 413 -2.75 0.04 7.34
CA ALA A 413 -4.14 0.49 7.31
C ALA A 413 -4.24 1.99 7.05
N LEU A 414 -5.28 2.41 6.33
CA LEU A 414 -5.63 3.82 6.18
C LEU A 414 -5.83 4.45 7.57
N PRO A 415 -5.39 5.70 7.77
CA PRO A 415 -5.60 6.43 9.04
C PRO A 415 -7.07 6.67 9.40
N ALA A 416 -7.97 6.59 8.41
CA ALA A 416 -9.41 6.66 8.60
C ALA A 416 -10.14 5.77 7.58
N PRO A 417 -11.29 5.16 7.92
CA PRO A 417 -12.05 4.31 7.01
C PRO A 417 -12.51 5.05 5.75
N ARG A 418 -12.33 4.44 4.57
CA ARG A 418 -12.71 5.06 3.29
C ARG A 418 -13.28 4.06 2.31
N ALA A 419 -14.37 4.44 1.67
CA ALA A 419 -14.89 3.81 0.46
C ALA A 419 -15.27 4.90 -0.55
N ALA A 420 -15.45 4.52 -1.81
CA ALA A 420 -15.74 5.46 -2.90
C ALA A 420 -14.71 6.61 -2.99
N ALA A 421 -13.45 6.34 -2.62
CA ALA A 421 -12.34 7.25 -2.76
C ALA A 421 -11.74 7.13 -4.17
N ALA A 422 -11.19 8.23 -4.69
CA ALA A 422 -10.42 8.17 -5.92
C ALA A 422 -8.95 7.84 -5.60
N VAL A 423 -8.26 7.18 -6.53
CA VAL A 423 -6.85 6.81 -6.37
C VAL A 423 -6.06 7.06 -7.65
N ALA A 424 -4.82 7.49 -7.50
CA ALA A 424 -3.87 7.67 -8.59
C ALA A 424 -2.45 7.33 -8.12
N THR A 425 -1.53 7.14 -9.05
CA THR A 425 -0.11 6.92 -8.77
C THR A 425 0.72 8.10 -9.26
N ILE A 426 1.63 8.60 -8.44
CA ILE A 426 2.59 9.66 -8.79
C ILE A 426 3.96 9.24 -8.28
N ALA A 427 4.97 9.23 -9.14
CA ALA A 427 6.37 8.96 -8.80
C ALA A 427 6.59 7.69 -7.94
N GLY A 428 5.80 6.63 -8.17
CA GLY A 428 5.92 5.35 -7.46
C GLY A 428 5.08 5.22 -6.18
N ASP A 429 4.40 6.29 -5.75
CA ASP A 429 3.53 6.28 -4.58
C ASP A 429 2.04 6.34 -4.97
N LEU A 430 1.17 5.96 -4.04
CA LEU A 430 -0.28 6.01 -4.24
C LEU A 430 -0.86 7.25 -3.56
N TYR A 431 -1.83 7.87 -4.20
CA TYR A 431 -2.53 9.06 -3.73
C TYR A 431 -4.02 8.74 -3.67
N VAL A 432 -4.58 8.69 -2.46
CA VAL A 432 -5.98 8.35 -2.18
C VAL A 432 -6.70 9.60 -1.70
N VAL A 433 -7.72 10.00 -2.44
CA VAL A 433 -8.37 11.30 -2.27
C VAL A 433 -9.87 11.18 -2.06
N GLY A 434 -10.37 11.93 -1.07
CA GLY A 434 -11.78 12.00 -0.73
C GLY A 434 -12.36 10.66 -0.28
N GLY A 435 -13.58 10.38 -0.72
CA GLY A 435 -14.37 9.20 -0.30
C GLY A 435 -15.24 9.50 0.91
N ARG A 436 -15.79 8.45 1.55
CA ARG A 436 -16.64 8.58 2.74
C ARG A 436 -16.46 7.37 3.68
N ALA A 437 -16.82 7.54 4.95
CA ALA A 437 -16.61 6.52 6.00
C ALA A 437 -17.83 5.62 6.29
N ALA A 438 -19.05 6.12 6.10
CA ALA A 438 -20.27 5.34 6.35
C ALA A 438 -21.45 5.81 5.48
N VAL A 439 -22.34 4.87 5.14
CA VAL A 439 -23.68 5.17 4.60
C VAL A 439 -24.70 4.80 5.68
N ILE A 440 -25.49 5.77 6.13
CA ILE A 440 -26.51 5.62 7.17
C ILE A 440 -27.89 5.76 6.51
N GLY A 441 -28.57 4.65 6.24
CA GLY A 441 -29.97 4.58 5.81
C GLY A 441 -30.38 5.39 4.55
N THR A 442 -31.60 5.16 4.06
CA THR A 442 -32.04 5.73 2.77
C THR A 442 -32.37 7.23 2.83
N PHE A 443 -32.54 7.86 4.00
CA PHE A 443 -32.88 9.30 4.10
C PHE A 443 -32.46 9.99 5.43
N GLY A 444 -31.32 9.64 6.06
CA GLY A 444 -30.93 10.23 7.35
C GLY A 444 -29.42 10.36 7.59
N SER A 445 -28.89 11.57 7.43
CA SER A 445 -27.50 12.01 7.67
C SER A 445 -26.39 11.03 7.25
N ALA A 446 -26.07 11.00 5.96
CA ALA A 446 -24.83 10.39 5.48
C ALA A 446 -23.62 11.04 6.17
N THR A 447 -22.59 10.25 6.51
CA THR A 447 -21.29 10.84 6.84
C THR A 447 -20.80 11.62 5.63
N GLN A 448 -20.31 12.83 5.90
CA GLN A 448 -19.91 13.82 4.91
C GLN A 448 -18.76 13.23 4.05
N PRO A 449 -18.73 13.49 2.73
CA PRO A 449 -17.54 13.21 1.93
C PRO A 449 -16.30 13.86 2.57
N PHE A 450 -15.13 13.24 2.36
CA PHE A 450 -13.87 13.80 2.81
C PHE A 450 -13.23 14.70 1.75
N ALA A 451 -12.45 15.68 2.21
CA ALA A 451 -11.58 16.48 1.35
C ALA A 451 -10.11 16.02 1.39
N ASN A 452 -9.71 15.25 2.39
CA ASN A 452 -8.30 14.93 2.60
C ASN A 452 -7.71 14.05 1.50
N LEU A 453 -6.42 14.27 1.25
CA LEU A 453 -5.58 13.53 0.32
C LEU A 453 -4.51 12.79 1.12
N TRP A 454 -4.36 11.50 0.88
CA TRP A 454 -3.35 10.66 1.53
C TRP A 454 -2.38 10.11 0.51
N ARG A 455 -1.09 10.33 0.76
CA ARG A 455 0.01 9.68 0.07
C ARG A 455 0.39 8.42 0.85
N TYR A 456 0.43 7.28 0.17
CA TYR A 456 1.02 6.06 0.69
C TYR A 456 2.42 5.89 0.10
N GLU A 457 3.42 6.00 0.96
CA GLU A 457 4.82 5.76 0.61
C GLU A 457 5.06 4.25 0.56
N VAL A 458 5.18 3.70 -0.64
CA VAL A 458 5.21 2.24 -0.86
C VAL A 458 6.41 1.59 -0.17
N ALA A 459 7.59 2.20 -0.29
CA ALA A 459 8.83 1.69 0.26
C ALA A 459 8.86 1.66 1.81
N ALA A 460 8.06 2.52 2.44
CA ALA A 460 8.02 2.67 3.90
C ALA A 460 6.74 2.11 4.55
N ASP A 461 5.82 1.56 3.75
CA ASP A 461 4.53 1.03 4.19
C ASP A 461 3.80 1.99 5.16
N ARG A 462 3.70 3.27 4.76
CA ARG A 462 3.15 4.32 5.63
C ARG A 462 2.35 5.37 4.88
N TRP A 463 1.40 5.96 5.59
CA TRP A 463 0.53 7.02 5.09
C TRP A 463 1.00 8.41 5.55
N GLN A 464 0.91 9.38 4.65
CA GLN A 464 1.19 10.80 4.88
C GLN A 464 0.02 11.64 4.36
N GLU A 465 -0.49 12.57 5.17
CA GLU A 465 -1.52 13.52 4.74
C GLU A 465 -0.91 14.62 3.85
N ARG A 466 -1.65 15.05 2.83
CA ARG A 466 -1.28 16.08 1.85
C ARG A 466 -2.37 17.14 1.74
N ALA A 467 -2.14 18.19 0.95
CA ALA A 467 -3.10 19.28 0.80
C ALA A 467 -4.50 18.77 0.41
N PRO A 468 -5.55 19.12 1.18
CA PRO A 468 -6.89 18.63 0.94
C PRO A 468 -7.50 19.27 -0.32
N LEU A 469 -8.45 18.56 -0.93
CA LEU A 469 -9.29 19.09 -1.99
C LEU A 469 -10.02 20.37 -1.56
N PRO A 470 -10.23 21.33 -2.47
CA PRO A 470 -11.06 22.50 -2.20
C PRO A 470 -12.52 22.17 -1.87
N VAL A 471 -13.04 21.08 -2.44
CA VAL A 471 -14.41 20.58 -2.22
C VAL A 471 -14.33 19.11 -1.85
N ALA A 472 -14.96 18.74 -0.74
CA ALA A 472 -15.06 17.35 -0.32
C ALA A 472 -15.92 16.55 -1.31
N LEU A 473 -15.37 15.44 -1.82
CA LEU A 473 -15.96 14.66 -2.90
C LEU A 473 -15.87 13.16 -2.62
N SER A 474 -16.89 12.43 -3.05
CA SER A 474 -16.89 10.97 -3.07
C SER A 474 -17.32 10.47 -4.45
N GLY A 475 -16.77 9.33 -4.89
CA GLY A 475 -17.03 8.75 -6.20
C GLY A 475 -16.45 9.56 -7.36
N ALA A 476 -15.43 10.39 -7.12
CA ALA A 476 -14.69 11.06 -8.19
C ALA A 476 -13.76 10.07 -8.90
N ALA A 477 -13.42 10.36 -10.16
CA ALA A 477 -12.44 9.61 -10.94
C ALA A 477 -11.08 10.31 -10.83
N ALA A 478 -9.97 9.58 -10.65
CA ALA A 478 -8.63 10.16 -10.61
C ALA A 478 -7.60 9.38 -11.42
N ILE A 479 -6.58 10.08 -11.92
CA ILE A 479 -5.44 9.50 -12.64
C ILE A 479 -4.17 10.33 -12.43
N GLY A 480 -3.03 9.67 -12.35
CA GLY A 480 -1.71 10.32 -12.33
C GLY A 480 -1.16 10.50 -13.74
N VAL A 481 -0.61 11.68 -14.03
CA VAL A 481 0.05 12.00 -15.29
C VAL A 481 1.30 12.82 -14.98
N GLY A 482 2.48 12.22 -15.20
CA GLY A 482 3.74 12.78 -14.72
C GLY A 482 3.73 12.95 -13.20
N ASP A 483 4.07 14.15 -12.73
CA ASP A 483 4.11 14.49 -11.29
C ASP A 483 2.78 15.09 -10.77
N SER A 484 1.70 14.97 -11.53
CA SER A 484 0.38 15.54 -11.21
C SER A 484 -0.71 14.48 -11.12
N LEU A 485 -1.72 14.76 -10.29
CA LEU A 485 -2.96 13.97 -10.22
C LEU A 485 -4.11 14.80 -10.78
N TYR A 486 -4.90 14.21 -11.68
CA TYR A 486 -6.11 14.80 -12.24
C TYR A 486 -7.34 14.14 -11.60
N LEU A 487 -8.34 14.94 -11.21
CA LEU A 487 -9.56 14.48 -10.55
C LEU A 487 -10.80 15.06 -11.23
N PHE A 488 -11.81 14.21 -11.45
CA PHE A 488 -12.99 14.53 -12.24
C PHE A 488 -14.28 14.08 -11.55
N GLY A 489 -15.25 14.99 -11.46
CA GLY A 489 -16.61 14.72 -11.02
C GLY A 489 -16.72 14.36 -9.53
N GLY A 490 -17.66 13.47 -9.21
CA GLY A 490 -18.00 13.06 -7.85
C GLY A 490 -19.27 13.73 -7.32
N VAL A 491 -19.66 13.33 -6.12
CA VAL A 491 -20.78 13.92 -5.38
C VAL A 491 -20.26 14.69 -4.18
N ASP A 492 -20.78 15.90 -4.00
CA ASP A 492 -20.46 16.73 -2.85
C ASP A 492 -21.34 16.39 -1.64
N ASN A 493 -21.16 17.17 -0.58
CA ASN A 493 -21.91 17.01 0.65
C ASN A 493 -23.43 17.28 0.54
N GLY A 494 -23.85 18.10 -0.43
CA GLY A 494 -25.27 18.37 -0.70
C GLY A 494 -25.96 17.24 -1.46
N GLY A 495 -25.26 16.16 -1.79
CA GLY A 495 -25.76 15.12 -2.70
C GLY A 495 -25.75 15.57 -4.16
N VAL A 496 -25.11 16.68 -4.49
CA VAL A 496 -25.10 17.24 -5.84
C VAL A 496 -23.99 16.59 -6.66
N LEU A 497 -24.36 16.04 -7.82
CA LEU A 497 -23.40 15.54 -8.79
C LEU A 497 -22.63 16.71 -9.39
N ARG A 498 -21.30 16.71 -9.24
CA ARG A 498 -20.44 17.81 -9.69
C ARG A 498 -19.84 17.49 -11.06
N ASN A 499 -19.67 18.52 -11.87
CA ASN A 499 -18.90 18.47 -13.12
C ASN A 499 -17.50 19.09 -12.94
N LEU A 500 -17.05 19.25 -11.69
CA LEU A 500 -15.76 19.87 -11.35
C LEU A 500 -14.58 19.03 -11.84
N SER A 501 -13.49 19.70 -12.17
CA SER A 501 -12.23 19.10 -12.60
C SER A 501 -11.07 19.79 -11.88
N TYR A 502 -10.14 19.02 -11.33
CA TYR A 502 -8.99 19.54 -10.58
C TYR A 502 -7.68 18.86 -11.00
N ARG A 503 -6.56 19.61 -10.90
CA ARG A 503 -5.19 19.09 -10.93
C ARG A 503 -4.51 19.32 -9.59
N TYR A 504 -3.97 18.28 -8.98
CA TYR A 504 -3.04 18.38 -7.86
C TYR A 504 -1.60 18.29 -8.36
N ASP A 505 -0.77 19.22 -7.91
CA ASP A 505 0.65 19.32 -8.22
C ASP A 505 1.46 18.76 -7.03
N GLY A 506 2.10 17.58 -7.22
CA GLY A 506 2.79 16.88 -6.15
C GLY A 506 4.03 17.60 -5.61
N ALA A 507 4.66 18.44 -6.44
CA ALA A 507 5.86 19.20 -6.07
C ALA A 507 5.52 20.41 -5.20
N THR A 508 4.39 21.08 -5.46
CA THR A 508 3.97 22.28 -4.72
C THR A 508 2.93 22.01 -3.65
N ASP A 509 2.39 20.79 -3.56
CA ASP A 509 1.32 20.39 -2.63
C ASP A 509 0.07 21.28 -2.78
N ARG A 510 -0.38 21.51 -4.02
CA ARG A 510 -1.48 22.44 -4.33
C ARG A 510 -2.45 21.90 -5.38
N TRP A 511 -3.72 22.28 -5.22
CA TRP A 511 -4.79 22.02 -6.18
C TRP A 511 -5.06 23.22 -7.10
N HIS A 512 -5.36 22.93 -8.35
CA HIS A 512 -5.74 23.89 -9.39
C HIS A 512 -7.05 23.44 -10.03
N GLU A 513 -7.98 24.36 -10.24
CA GLU A 513 -9.23 24.08 -10.96
C GLU A 513 -8.99 24.06 -12.48
N LEU A 514 -9.68 23.16 -13.17
CA LEU A 514 -9.58 22.92 -14.62
C LEU A 514 -10.94 23.16 -15.30
N ALA A 515 -10.98 23.05 -16.63
CA ALA A 515 -12.22 23.13 -17.38
C ALA A 515 -13.23 22.06 -16.91
N PRO A 516 -14.49 22.42 -16.62
CA PRO A 516 -15.47 21.48 -16.09
C PRO A 516 -15.86 20.44 -17.15
N ILE A 517 -16.29 19.27 -16.67
CA ILE A 517 -16.81 18.19 -17.51
C ILE A 517 -18.03 18.72 -18.29
N PRO A 518 -18.13 18.49 -19.61
CA PRO A 518 -19.29 18.91 -20.38
C PRO A 518 -20.57 18.18 -19.92
N GLY A 519 -21.67 18.94 -19.84
CA GLY A 519 -22.97 18.43 -19.43
C GLY A 519 -23.16 18.33 -17.91
N PRO A 520 -24.13 17.53 -17.44
CA PRO A 520 -24.41 17.36 -16.02
C PRO A 520 -23.24 16.69 -15.29
N GLY A 521 -23.15 16.94 -13.98
CA GLY A 521 -22.19 16.26 -13.13
C GLY A 521 -22.42 14.75 -13.06
N ARG A 522 -21.37 14.01 -12.71
CA ARG A 522 -21.44 12.54 -12.61
C ARG A 522 -20.51 12.04 -11.51
N LEU A 523 -20.84 10.89 -10.92
CA LEU A 523 -19.95 10.14 -10.01
C LEU A 523 -19.75 8.71 -10.50
N PHE A 524 -18.79 7.99 -9.94
CA PHE A 524 -18.44 6.61 -10.28
C PHE A 524 -18.18 6.39 -11.77
N ALA A 525 -17.68 7.43 -12.43
CA ALA A 525 -17.02 7.32 -13.72
C ALA A 525 -15.60 6.78 -13.53
N ALA A 526 -15.00 6.28 -14.60
CA ALA A 526 -13.61 5.84 -14.59
C ALA A 526 -12.78 6.68 -15.58
N VAL A 527 -11.49 6.82 -15.31
CA VAL A 527 -10.59 7.61 -16.15
C VAL A 527 -9.32 6.83 -16.49
N ALA A 528 -8.90 6.91 -17.75
CA ALA A 528 -7.65 6.32 -18.23
C ALA A 528 -6.98 7.24 -19.25
N GLN A 529 -5.65 7.20 -19.33
CA GLN A 529 -4.90 7.94 -20.35
C GLN A 529 -4.86 7.14 -21.65
N VAL A 530 -5.05 7.77 -22.81
CA VAL A 530 -4.84 7.13 -24.12
C VAL A 530 -4.07 8.12 -25.00
N GLY A 531 -2.84 7.75 -25.37
CA GLY A 531 -1.90 8.72 -25.94
C GLY A 531 -1.67 9.88 -24.98
N GLU A 532 -1.91 11.10 -25.44
CA GLU A 532 -1.77 12.33 -24.66
C GLU A 532 -3.08 12.80 -23.99
N GLU A 533 -4.22 12.18 -24.32
CA GLU A 533 -5.55 12.56 -23.82
C GLU A 533 -6.00 11.68 -22.64
N LEU A 534 -6.90 12.20 -21.79
CA LEU A 534 -7.54 11.46 -20.69
C LEU A 534 -8.99 11.16 -21.03
N PHE A 535 -9.38 9.89 -20.99
CA PHE A 535 -10.72 9.43 -21.33
C PHE A 535 -11.53 9.23 -20.05
N LEU A 536 -12.53 10.09 -19.82
CA LEU A 536 -13.52 9.94 -18.75
C LEU A 536 -14.72 9.16 -19.29
N VAL A 537 -14.94 7.97 -18.75
CA VAL A 537 -15.86 6.96 -19.27
C VAL A 537 -17.02 6.76 -18.28
N GLY A 538 -18.25 6.81 -18.79
CA GLY A 538 -19.47 6.46 -18.07
C GLY A 538 -19.78 7.32 -16.84
N GLY A 539 -20.37 6.71 -15.81
CA GLY A 539 -20.76 7.32 -14.54
C GLY A 539 -22.25 7.18 -14.23
N TYR A 540 -22.64 7.40 -12.97
CA TYR A 540 -24.04 7.33 -12.53
C TYR A 540 -24.89 8.41 -13.24
N PRO A 541 -26.11 8.09 -13.74
CA PRO A 541 -26.93 6.90 -13.48
C PRO A 541 -26.78 5.73 -14.47
N ALA A 542 -25.56 5.44 -14.94
CA ALA A 542 -25.20 4.49 -16.01
C ALA A 542 -25.15 5.13 -17.40
N LEU A 543 -24.28 6.14 -17.52
CA LEU A 543 -24.02 6.84 -18.77
C LEU A 543 -23.18 5.96 -19.72
N SER A 544 -23.52 5.97 -21.01
CA SER A 544 -22.68 5.45 -22.09
C SER A 544 -21.64 6.48 -22.57
N VAL A 545 -21.77 7.73 -22.15
CA VAL A 545 -21.00 8.85 -22.70
C VAL A 545 -19.52 8.81 -22.28
N VAL A 546 -18.64 9.03 -23.25
CA VAL A 546 -17.19 9.17 -23.05
C VAL A 546 -16.74 10.58 -23.44
N HIS A 547 -15.91 11.21 -22.60
CA HIS A 547 -15.28 12.47 -22.90
C HIS A 547 -13.76 12.34 -22.90
N ARG A 548 -13.09 13.03 -23.83
CA ARG A 548 -11.64 13.10 -23.94
C ARG A 548 -11.18 14.47 -23.47
N TYR A 549 -10.28 14.50 -22.50
CA TYR A 549 -9.68 15.71 -21.97
C TYR A 549 -8.25 15.83 -22.46
N ASP A 550 -7.91 17.01 -22.96
CA ASP A 550 -6.59 17.39 -23.44
C ASP A 550 -5.89 18.21 -22.32
N PRO A 551 -4.94 17.62 -21.58
CA PRO A 551 -4.29 18.31 -20.46
C PRO A 551 -3.43 19.50 -20.90
N ALA A 552 -2.89 19.47 -22.12
CA ALA A 552 -2.03 20.54 -22.63
C ALA A 552 -2.83 21.82 -22.92
N HIS A 553 -4.08 21.68 -23.37
CA HIS A 553 -4.94 22.80 -23.75
C HIS A 553 -6.12 23.04 -22.78
N ASN A 554 -6.26 22.25 -21.72
CA ASN A 554 -7.34 22.35 -20.73
C ASN A 554 -8.74 22.40 -21.37
N ARG A 555 -9.06 21.40 -22.22
CA ARG A 555 -10.33 21.35 -22.95
C ARG A 555 -10.85 19.92 -23.11
N TRP A 556 -12.18 19.82 -23.25
CA TRP A 556 -12.89 18.56 -23.44
C TRP A 556 -13.38 18.40 -24.88
N GLN A 557 -13.45 17.14 -25.32
CA GLN A 557 -13.97 16.71 -26.61
C GLN A 557 -14.84 15.45 -26.42
N ALA A 558 -15.77 15.20 -27.34
CA ALA A 558 -16.52 13.95 -27.35
C ALA A 558 -15.61 12.76 -27.71
N GLY A 559 -15.79 11.64 -27.01
CA GLY A 559 -15.17 10.36 -27.31
C GLY A 559 -16.19 9.32 -27.81
N PRO A 560 -15.73 8.13 -28.23
CA PRO A 560 -16.61 7.05 -28.67
C PRO A 560 -17.43 6.52 -27.47
N PRO A 561 -18.78 6.46 -27.57
CA PRO A 561 -19.63 6.01 -26.47
C PRO A 561 -19.52 4.50 -26.25
N LEU A 562 -19.78 4.05 -25.02
CA LEU A 562 -19.98 2.64 -24.68
C LEU A 562 -21.26 2.09 -25.32
N HIS A 563 -21.31 0.77 -25.56
CA HIS A 563 -22.52 0.08 -26.02
C HIS A 563 -23.55 0.03 -24.89
N GLN A 564 -23.09 -0.22 -23.67
CA GLN A 564 -23.92 -0.25 -22.48
C GLN A 564 -23.43 0.78 -21.49
N GLY A 565 -24.32 1.73 -21.14
CA GLY A 565 -24.05 2.69 -20.08
C GLY A 565 -23.80 1.99 -18.75
N ARG A 566 -22.85 2.50 -17.95
CA ARG A 566 -22.43 1.87 -16.69
C ARG A 566 -21.86 2.86 -15.70
N HIS A 567 -21.98 2.54 -14.42
CA HIS A 567 -21.29 3.21 -13.32
C HIS A 567 -20.63 2.19 -12.39
N SER A 568 -19.76 2.65 -11.49
CA SER A 568 -19.11 1.80 -10.48
C SER A 568 -18.34 0.61 -11.07
N PHE A 569 -17.73 0.81 -12.24
CA PHE A 569 -17.01 -0.23 -12.99
C PHE A 569 -15.50 -0.02 -12.90
N GLY A 570 -14.74 -1.08 -13.19
CA GLY A 570 -13.28 -1.01 -13.28
C GLY A 570 -12.83 -0.61 -14.69
N LEU A 571 -11.77 0.18 -14.81
CA LEU A 571 -11.19 0.57 -16.09
C LEU A 571 -9.70 0.26 -16.11
N ALA A 572 -9.29 -0.72 -16.92
CA ALA A 572 -7.89 -1.09 -17.09
C ALA A 572 -7.35 -0.60 -18.42
N ARG A 573 -6.10 -0.13 -18.43
CA ARG A 573 -5.40 0.34 -19.63
C ARG A 573 -4.18 -0.54 -19.90
N THR A 574 -4.07 -1.10 -21.11
CA THR A 574 -2.86 -1.83 -21.53
C THR A 574 -1.76 -0.87 -22.00
N PRO A 575 -0.49 -1.29 -22.03
CA PRO A 575 0.60 -0.47 -22.57
C PRO A 575 0.40 -0.07 -24.03
N GLY A 576 -0.29 -0.91 -24.82
CA GLY A 576 -0.70 -0.61 -26.19
C GLY A 576 -1.78 0.47 -26.33
N GLY A 577 -2.34 0.96 -25.21
CA GLY A 577 -3.36 2.02 -25.19
C GLY A 577 -4.80 1.53 -25.29
N GLU A 578 -5.04 0.22 -25.17
CA GLU A 578 -6.39 -0.34 -25.16
C GLU A 578 -7.02 -0.16 -23.78
N LEU A 579 -8.31 0.15 -23.74
CA LEU A 579 -9.06 0.28 -22.49
C LEU A 579 -10.03 -0.89 -22.32
N TYR A 580 -10.16 -1.40 -21.10
CA TYR A 580 -11.12 -2.43 -20.73
C TYR A 580 -12.05 -1.90 -19.64
N ALA A 581 -13.32 -1.66 -19.99
CA ALA A 581 -14.38 -1.32 -19.04
C ALA A 581 -15.02 -2.62 -18.53
N VAL A 582 -14.87 -2.89 -17.24
CA VAL A 582 -15.11 -4.21 -16.65
C VAL A 582 -16.21 -4.10 -15.58
N GLY A 583 -17.33 -4.80 -15.79
CA GLY A 583 -18.44 -4.86 -14.82
C GLY A 583 -19.12 -3.51 -14.60
N GLY A 584 -19.54 -3.23 -13.36
CA GLY A 584 -20.28 -2.03 -12.99
C GLY A 584 -21.75 -2.30 -12.69
N ALA A 585 -22.59 -1.28 -12.84
CA ALA A 585 -24.03 -1.42 -12.63
C ALA A 585 -24.85 -0.52 -13.57
N VAL A 586 -26.09 -0.97 -13.80
CA VAL A 586 -27.21 -0.18 -14.35
C VAL A 586 -28.29 -0.12 -13.28
N GLY A 587 -28.52 1.05 -12.69
CA GLY A 587 -29.33 1.15 -11.48
C GLY A 587 -28.71 0.34 -10.33
N ASP A 588 -29.48 -0.59 -9.76
CA ASP A 588 -29.01 -1.48 -8.69
C ASP A 588 -28.52 -2.84 -9.20
N GLU A 589 -28.61 -3.09 -10.52
CA GLU A 589 -28.21 -4.37 -11.12
C GLU A 589 -26.73 -4.38 -11.51
N GLY A 590 -25.97 -5.31 -10.94
CA GLY A 590 -24.55 -5.51 -11.28
C GLY A 590 -24.35 -6.10 -12.67
N LEU A 591 -23.35 -5.62 -13.39
CA LEU A 591 -22.97 -6.10 -14.73
C LEU A 591 -21.83 -7.11 -14.65
N ALA A 592 -21.88 -8.12 -15.51
CA ALA A 592 -20.75 -8.99 -15.84
C ALA A 592 -20.11 -8.64 -17.20
N SER A 593 -20.74 -7.73 -17.97
CA SER A 593 -20.28 -7.34 -19.30
C SER A 593 -18.95 -6.60 -19.25
N VAL A 594 -18.11 -6.86 -20.24
CA VAL A 594 -16.81 -6.22 -20.43
C VAL A 594 -16.77 -5.61 -21.82
N GLU A 595 -16.28 -4.39 -21.95
CA GLU A 595 -16.06 -3.73 -23.25
C GLU A 595 -14.59 -3.33 -23.40
N ARG A 596 -14.02 -3.51 -24.59
CA ARG A 596 -12.66 -3.10 -24.93
C ARG A 596 -12.68 -1.97 -25.95
N LEU A 597 -11.99 -0.86 -25.68
CA LEU A 597 -11.71 0.18 -26.67
C LEU A 597 -10.43 -0.17 -27.43
N VAL A 598 -10.56 -0.45 -28.72
CA VAL A 598 -9.43 -0.68 -29.63
C VAL A 598 -9.69 0.07 -30.94
N ALA A 599 -8.66 0.74 -31.46
CA ALA A 599 -8.77 1.57 -32.68
C ALA A 599 -9.93 2.59 -32.68
N GLY A 600 -10.28 3.13 -31.50
CA GLY A 600 -11.34 4.13 -31.35
C GLY A 600 -12.77 3.58 -31.33
N VAL A 601 -12.95 2.26 -31.32
CA VAL A 601 -14.26 1.60 -31.27
C VAL A 601 -14.33 0.70 -30.04
N TRP A 602 -15.42 0.80 -29.27
CA TRP A 602 -15.68 -0.14 -28.18
C TRP A 602 -16.15 -1.48 -28.77
N GLN A 603 -15.76 -2.59 -28.16
CA GLN A 603 -16.14 -3.93 -28.58
C GLN A 603 -16.58 -4.71 -27.35
N LEU A 604 -17.71 -5.40 -27.42
CA LEU A 604 -18.12 -6.30 -26.35
C LEU A 604 -17.13 -7.47 -26.28
N MET A 605 -16.73 -7.84 -25.07
CA MET A 605 -15.74 -8.89 -24.78
C MET A 605 -16.38 -10.03 -24.00
N PRO A 606 -15.71 -11.19 -23.85
CA PRO A 606 -16.15 -12.24 -22.92
C PRO A 606 -16.46 -11.66 -21.54
N ALA A 607 -17.64 -11.99 -21.02
CA ALA A 607 -18.09 -11.56 -19.70
C ALA A 607 -17.26 -12.20 -18.58
N LEU A 608 -17.27 -11.55 -17.42
CA LEU A 608 -16.72 -12.11 -16.18
C LEU A 608 -17.41 -13.43 -15.84
N GLN A 609 -16.67 -14.39 -15.28
CA GLN A 609 -17.24 -15.66 -14.84
C GLN A 609 -18.09 -15.50 -13.59
N LEU A 610 -17.72 -14.58 -12.69
CA LEU A 610 -18.50 -14.28 -11.49
C LEU A 610 -19.56 -13.23 -11.82
N PRO A 611 -20.86 -13.58 -11.79
CA PRO A 611 -21.91 -12.68 -12.24
C PRO A 611 -22.20 -11.55 -11.22
N TYR A 612 -22.73 -10.44 -11.71
CA TYR A 612 -23.23 -9.28 -10.95
C TYR A 612 -22.17 -8.54 -10.10
N ARG A 613 -21.44 -7.58 -10.68
CA ARG A 613 -20.35 -6.87 -9.98
C ARG A 613 -20.48 -5.34 -9.99
N ASN A 614 -21.18 -4.79 -8.99
CA ASN A 614 -21.21 -3.35 -8.72
C ASN A 614 -20.00 -2.94 -7.86
N GLY A 615 -19.27 -1.89 -8.24
CA GLY A 615 -18.15 -1.38 -7.46
C GLY A 615 -16.88 -2.21 -7.58
N VAL A 616 -16.67 -2.83 -8.74
CA VAL A 616 -15.47 -3.61 -9.06
C VAL A 616 -14.29 -2.68 -9.37
N GLY A 617 -13.10 -3.06 -8.91
CA GLY A 617 -11.85 -2.45 -9.33
C GLY A 617 -11.23 -3.22 -10.49
N ALA A 618 -10.62 -2.56 -11.47
CA ALA A 618 -9.84 -3.23 -12.50
C ALA A 618 -8.57 -2.47 -12.83
N ALA A 619 -7.48 -3.19 -13.06
CA ALA A 619 -6.23 -2.61 -13.56
C ALA A 619 -5.45 -3.63 -14.40
N TYR A 620 -4.53 -3.13 -15.24
CA TYR A 620 -3.60 -3.97 -15.98
C TYR A 620 -2.35 -4.21 -15.14
N VAL A 621 -1.99 -5.48 -14.93
CA VAL A 621 -0.78 -5.92 -14.23
C VAL A 621 -0.19 -7.13 -14.92
N ASP A 622 1.11 -7.08 -15.23
CA ASP A 622 1.90 -8.19 -15.78
C ASP A 622 1.25 -8.94 -16.95
N GLY A 623 0.79 -8.21 -17.97
CA GLY A 623 0.18 -8.83 -19.15
C GLY A 623 -1.27 -9.26 -18.95
N ALA A 624 -1.86 -9.05 -17.77
CA ALA A 624 -3.25 -9.39 -17.49
C ALA A 624 -4.07 -8.16 -17.09
N VAL A 625 -5.33 -8.13 -17.51
CA VAL A 625 -6.35 -7.28 -16.87
C VAL A 625 -6.91 -8.04 -15.68
N VAL A 626 -6.79 -7.46 -14.49
CA VAL A 626 -7.24 -8.06 -13.23
C VAL A 626 -8.47 -7.29 -12.73
N ALA A 627 -9.55 -8.01 -12.47
CA ALA A 627 -10.78 -7.49 -11.87
C ALA A 627 -10.88 -7.97 -10.41
N VAL A 628 -11.16 -7.07 -9.47
CA VAL A 628 -11.11 -7.37 -8.03
C VAL A 628 -12.32 -6.78 -7.29
N GLY A 629 -12.83 -7.52 -6.32
CA GLY A 629 -13.95 -7.09 -5.47
C GLY A 629 -15.25 -6.83 -6.23
N GLY A 630 -16.10 -5.98 -5.66
CA GLY A 630 -17.46 -5.70 -6.15
C GLY A 630 -18.53 -6.44 -5.34
N ALA A 631 -19.70 -5.82 -5.22
CA ALA A 631 -20.83 -6.33 -4.45
C ALA A 631 -21.55 -7.46 -5.21
N GLY A 632 -21.68 -8.63 -4.59
CA GLY A 632 -22.27 -9.85 -5.14
C GLY A 632 -21.77 -11.07 -4.37
N SER A 633 -22.50 -12.20 -4.37
CA SER A 633 -22.34 -13.34 -3.43
C SER A 633 -20.95 -14.02 -3.37
N GLN A 634 -19.95 -13.57 -4.12
CA GLN A 634 -18.60 -14.17 -4.16
C GLN A 634 -17.41 -13.19 -4.11
N GLY A 635 -17.57 -11.86 -4.21
CA GLY A 635 -16.53 -10.81 -4.01
C GLY A 635 -15.07 -11.04 -4.50
N GLY A 636 -14.82 -12.00 -5.39
CA GLY A 636 -13.49 -12.54 -5.69
C GLY A 636 -12.67 -11.76 -6.71
N SER A 637 -11.59 -12.35 -7.17
CA SER A 637 -10.73 -11.78 -8.22
C SER A 637 -10.82 -12.61 -9.50
N GLU A 638 -10.70 -11.96 -10.65
CA GLU A 638 -10.60 -12.63 -11.95
C GLU A 638 -9.50 -11.98 -12.79
N LEU A 639 -8.86 -12.76 -13.66
CA LEU A 639 -7.77 -12.32 -14.51
C LEU A 639 -8.00 -12.71 -15.98
N LEU A 640 -7.68 -11.78 -16.88
CA LEU A 640 -7.74 -11.93 -18.32
C LEU A 640 -6.34 -11.67 -18.88
N ALA A 641 -5.65 -12.72 -19.30
CA ALA A 641 -4.29 -12.62 -19.86
C ALA A 641 -4.34 -12.05 -21.29
N VAL A 642 -4.03 -10.76 -21.46
CA VAL A 642 -4.13 -10.04 -22.75
C VAL A 642 -2.80 -9.94 -23.48
N ASP A 643 -1.67 -9.94 -22.77
CA ASP A 643 -0.33 -9.92 -23.35
C ASP A 643 0.55 -11.04 -22.79
N PRO A 644 1.56 -11.50 -23.54
CA PRO A 644 2.52 -12.47 -23.03
C PRO A 644 3.36 -11.86 -21.90
N ALA A 645 3.54 -12.61 -20.81
CA ALA A 645 4.33 -12.19 -19.67
C ALA A 645 5.47 -13.18 -19.36
N PHE A 646 6.49 -12.66 -18.66
CA PHE A 646 7.60 -13.43 -18.10
C PHE A 646 7.40 -13.61 -16.58
N CYS A 647 6.16 -13.62 -16.10
CA CYS A 647 5.84 -13.53 -14.67
C CYS A 647 6.51 -14.66 -13.88
N ARG A 648 6.50 -15.87 -14.45
CA ARG A 648 7.12 -17.08 -13.87
C ARG A 648 8.64 -17.17 -14.06
N SER A 649 9.25 -16.26 -14.82
CA SER A 649 10.71 -16.22 -14.94
C SER A 649 11.34 -15.70 -13.64
N THR A 650 12.31 -16.44 -13.12
CA THR A 650 12.97 -16.14 -11.83
C THR A 650 14.40 -15.67 -12.05
N PHE A 651 14.86 -14.82 -11.13
CA PHE A 651 16.26 -14.42 -11.04
C PHE A 651 16.68 -14.45 -9.58
N SER A 652 17.66 -15.28 -9.26
CA SER A 652 18.12 -15.49 -7.89
C SER A 652 19.64 -15.54 -7.81
N VAL A 653 20.13 -15.39 -6.59
CA VAL A 653 21.52 -15.60 -6.21
C VAL A 653 21.55 -16.60 -5.05
N ASP A 654 22.61 -17.39 -4.97
CA ASP A 654 22.79 -18.40 -3.93
C ASP A 654 22.99 -17.83 -2.51
N ALA A 655 23.41 -16.57 -2.39
CA ALA A 655 23.54 -15.88 -1.13
C ALA A 655 23.14 -14.41 -1.23
N SER A 656 22.25 -13.94 -0.35
CA SER A 656 21.88 -12.53 -0.21
C SER A 656 22.96 -11.69 0.50
N VAL A 657 24.00 -12.35 1.02
CA VAL A 657 25.13 -11.77 1.74
C VAL A 657 26.40 -12.56 1.39
N ALA A 658 27.49 -11.87 1.05
CA ALA A 658 28.76 -12.53 0.73
C ALA A 658 29.99 -11.72 1.15
N GLY A 659 31.13 -12.40 1.35
CA GLY A 659 32.41 -11.72 1.54
C GLY A 659 32.93 -11.12 0.22
N THR A 660 33.65 -10.01 0.30
CA THR A 660 34.32 -9.40 -0.87
C THR A 660 35.25 -10.41 -1.55
N GLY A 661 35.14 -10.55 -2.88
CA GLY A 661 35.93 -11.48 -3.67
C GLY A 661 35.45 -12.94 -3.67
N LYS A 662 34.37 -13.28 -2.97
CA LYS A 662 33.76 -14.63 -3.05
C LYS A 662 32.93 -14.77 -4.35
N PRO A 663 32.92 -15.96 -4.97
CA PRO A 663 32.07 -16.22 -6.13
C PRO A 663 30.60 -16.28 -5.69
N LEU A 664 29.75 -15.56 -6.42
CA LEU A 664 28.29 -15.54 -6.29
C LEU A 664 27.67 -16.27 -7.48
N LEU A 665 26.80 -17.24 -7.21
CA LEU A 665 26.11 -18.01 -8.24
C LEU A 665 24.74 -17.39 -8.54
N TYR A 666 24.63 -16.74 -9.68
CA TYR A 666 23.37 -16.22 -10.20
C TYR A 666 22.66 -17.27 -11.05
N THR A 667 21.34 -17.39 -10.86
CA THR A 667 20.47 -18.29 -11.61
C THR A 667 19.33 -17.50 -12.24
N ILE A 668 19.22 -17.55 -13.56
CA ILE A 668 18.06 -17.07 -14.32
C ILE A 668 17.29 -18.30 -14.79
N GLN A 669 16.02 -18.43 -14.40
CA GLN A 669 15.11 -19.42 -14.99
C GLN A 669 14.11 -18.70 -15.88
N LEU A 670 14.04 -19.10 -17.15
CA LEU A 670 13.14 -18.53 -18.13
C LEU A 670 11.90 -19.42 -18.24
N GLN A 671 10.73 -18.82 -18.03
CA GLN A 671 9.45 -19.47 -18.23
C GLN A 671 8.50 -18.52 -18.95
N GLY A 672 8.01 -18.97 -20.10
CA GLY A 672 6.89 -18.34 -20.79
C GLY A 672 5.61 -18.77 -20.10
N ASP A 673 4.67 -17.85 -19.98
CA ASP A 673 3.39 -18.12 -19.32
C ASP A 673 2.48 -19.01 -20.20
N THR A 674 1.21 -18.64 -20.39
CA THR A 674 0.20 -19.45 -21.10
C THR A 674 0.37 -19.46 -22.63
N VAL A 675 1.30 -18.68 -23.19
CA VAL A 675 1.50 -18.52 -24.64
C VAL A 675 2.98 -18.70 -25.00
N ALA A 676 3.26 -19.29 -26.17
CA ALA A 676 4.62 -19.43 -26.68
C ALA A 676 5.20 -18.06 -27.07
N LEU A 677 6.48 -17.84 -26.78
CA LEU A 677 7.21 -16.60 -27.07
C LEU A 677 8.23 -16.87 -28.19
N PRO A 678 7.90 -16.62 -29.47
CA PRO A 678 8.79 -16.95 -30.58
C PRO A 678 10.06 -16.08 -30.66
N ASP A 679 10.04 -14.84 -30.11
CA ASP A 679 11.19 -13.91 -30.09
C ASP A 679 11.46 -13.38 -28.68
N ALA A 680 11.67 -14.28 -27.71
CA ALA A 680 12.03 -13.91 -26.35
C ALA A 680 13.49 -13.41 -26.31
N ARG A 681 13.72 -12.31 -25.61
CA ARG A 681 15.04 -11.70 -25.43
C ARG A 681 15.34 -11.55 -23.95
N LEU A 682 16.61 -11.73 -23.60
CA LEU A 682 17.15 -11.52 -22.27
C LEU A 682 18.37 -10.63 -22.38
N HIS A 683 18.41 -9.58 -21.57
CA HIS A 683 19.55 -8.70 -21.41
C HIS A 683 19.85 -8.53 -19.92
N ASN A 684 21.03 -8.93 -19.49
CA ASN A 684 21.46 -8.86 -18.10
C ASN A 684 22.75 -8.05 -18.00
N ARG A 685 22.63 -6.79 -17.58
CA ARG A 685 23.77 -5.88 -17.42
C ARG A 685 24.41 -6.13 -16.07
N LEU A 686 25.65 -6.65 -16.08
CA LEU A 686 26.34 -7.04 -14.86
C LEU A 686 26.81 -5.80 -14.08
N PRO A 687 26.90 -5.86 -12.74
CA PRO A 687 27.34 -4.73 -11.93
C PRO A 687 28.79 -4.29 -12.28
N PRO A 688 29.08 -2.97 -12.37
CA PRO A 688 30.37 -2.46 -12.86
C PRO A 688 31.61 -2.94 -12.10
N ALA A 689 31.51 -3.15 -10.78
CA ALA A 689 32.61 -3.59 -9.92
C ALA A 689 32.62 -5.12 -9.71
N THR A 690 32.26 -5.87 -10.77
CA THR A 690 32.29 -7.34 -10.76
C THR A 690 33.05 -7.91 -11.94
N ARG A 691 33.57 -9.11 -11.74
CA ARG A 691 34.20 -9.90 -12.78
C ARG A 691 33.35 -11.13 -13.08
N PHE A 692 32.94 -11.28 -14.33
CA PHE A 692 32.32 -12.49 -14.84
C PHE A 692 33.34 -13.64 -14.80
N VAL A 693 33.01 -14.70 -14.06
CA VAL A 693 33.87 -15.87 -13.91
C VAL A 693 33.61 -16.88 -15.04
N GLY A 694 32.34 -17.09 -15.38
CA GLY A 694 31.92 -18.04 -16.40
C GLY A 694 30.49 -18.53 -16.21
N PHE A 695 29.96 -19.22 -17.23
CA PHE A 695 28.73 -19.98 -17.11
C PHE A 695 28.99 -21.30 -16.39
N VAL A 696 28.11 -21.63 -15.44
CA VAL A 696 28.04 -22.94 -14.78
C VAL A 696 27.07 -23.86 -15.54
N ASP A 697 25.95 -23.30 -16.01
CA ASP A 697 24.96 -23.97 -16.86
C ASP A 697 24.41 -22.94 -17.85
N ASN A 698 24.30 -23.30 -19.12
CA ASN A 698 23.88 -22.37 -20.17
C ASN A 698 23.10 -23.12 -21.26
N ALA A 699 22.00 -23.76 -20.86
CA ALA A 699 21.14 -24.55 -21.75
C ALA A 699 20.61 -23.78 -22.96
N LEU A 700 20.59 -22.44 -22.90
CA LEU A 700 20.07 -21.55 -23.93
C LEU A 700 21.12 -20.96 -24.86
N ASN A 701 22.41 -21.25 -24.64
CA ASN A 701 23.53 -20.65 -25.38
C ASN A 701 23.54 -19.10 -25.31
N ALA A 702 23.24 -18.54 -24.13
CA ALA A 702 23.43 -17.12 -23.86
C ALA A 702 24.91 -16.72 -24.01
N ARG A 703 25.16 -15.46 -24.37
CA ARG A 703 26.52 -14.95 -24.66
C ARG A 703 26.87 -13.85 -23.68
N TYR A 704 28.10 -13.89 -23.15
CA TYR A 704 28.67 -12.77 -22.39
C TYR A 704 29.44 -11.86 -23.36
N ASP A 705 29.12 -10.57 -23.38
CA ASP A 705 29.87 -9.53 -24.07
C ASP A 705 30.72 -8.74 -23.07
N ALA A 706 32.04 -8.84 -23.22
CA ALA A 706 32.99 -8.13 -22.37
C ALA A 706 32.98 -6.62 -22.57
N THR A 707 32.53 -6.12 -23.74
CA THR A 707 32.52 -4.68 -24.07
C THR A 707 31.39 -3.95 -23.36
N SER A 708 30.19 -4.52 -23.40
CA SER A 708 29.01 -3.99 -22.72
C SER A 708 28.85 -4.47 -21.27
N HIS A 709 29.72 -5.42 -20.85
CA HIS A 709 29.66 -6.09 -19.55
C HIS A 709 28.26 -6.68 -19.26
N ALA A 710 27.73 -7.41 -20.24
CA ALA A 710 26.36 -7.92 -20.21
C ALA A 710 26.28 -9.38 -20.70
N ILE A 711 25.22 -10.06 -20.27
CA ILE A 711 24.83 -11.38 -20.77
C ILE A 711 23.55 -11.23 -21.59
N ASP A 712 23.59 -11.69 -22.84
CA ASP A 712 22.52 -11.56 -23.81
C ASP A 712 22.05 -12.92 -24.35
N TRP A 713 20.75 -13.04 -24.58
CA TRP A 713 20.15 -14.18 -25.27
C TRP A 713 18.91 -13.77 -26.08
N GLN A 714 18.67 -14.45 -27.20
CA GLN A 714 17.47 -14.30 -28.03
C GLN A 714 17.07 -15.68 -28.59
N GLY A 715 15.79 -16.01 -28.52
CA GLY A 715 15.26 -17.25 -29.11
C GLY A 715 13.79 -17.52 -28.79
N ALA A 716 13.29 -18.66 -29.27
CA ALA A 716 11.92 -19.10 -28.99
C ALA A 716 11.81 -19.83 -27.64
N LEU A 717 10.74 -19.54 -26.89
CA LEU A 717 10.40 -20.16 -25.62
C LEU A 717 9.00 -20.77 -25.72
N ALA A 718 8.88 -22.09 -25.55
CA ALA A 718 7.59 -22.78 -25.62
C ALA A 718 6.75 -22.53 -24.35
N ALA A 719 5.42 -22.46 -24.49
CA ALA A 719 4.50 -22.42 -23.36
C ALA A 719 4.59 -23.72 -22.54
N HIS A 720 4.53 -23.61 -21.21
CA HIS A 720 4.45 -24.75 -20.27
C HIS A 720 5.58 -25.81 -20.31
N ALA A 721 6.68 -25.58 -21.04
CA ALA A 721 7.85 -26.45 -21.01
C ALA A 721 8.64 -26.33 -19.69
N THR A 722 9.46 -27.35 -19.38
CA THR A 722 10.41 -27.27 -18.25
C THR A 722 11.28 -26.02 -18.43
N PRO A 723 11.32 -25.09 -17.46
CA PRO A 723 11.95 -23.79 -17.66
C PRO A 723 13.46 -23.94 -17.83
N PRO A 724 14.04 -23.56 -18.98
CA PRO A 724 15.49 -23.56 -19.15
C PRO A 724 16.16 -22.58 -18.20
N ALA A 725 17.37 -22.91 -17.76
CA ALA A 725 18.15 -22.10 -16.82
C ALA A 725 19.47 -21.62 -17.42
N ILE A 726 19.87 -20.41 -17.03
CA ILE A 726 21.21 -19.87 -17.23
C ILE A 726 21.79 -19.64 -15.83
N ARG A 727 22.87 -20.34 -15.49
CA ARG A 727 23.61 -20.19 -14.24
C ARG A 727 24.99 -19.65 -14.54
N TYR A 728 25.39 -18.58 -13.89
CA TYR A 728 26.71 -17.98 -14.07
C TYR A 728 27.26 -17.43 -12.76
N GLN A 729 28.58 -17.29 -12.71
CA GLN A 729 29.28 -16.81 -11.52
C GLN A 729 29.85 -15.41 -11.73
N LEU A 730 29.66 -14.56 -10.72
CA LEU A 730 30.34 -13.28 -10.58
C LEU A 730 31.24 -13.29 -9.35
N THR A 731 32.28 -12.46 -9.38
CA THR A 731 33.12 -12.15 -8.20
C THR A 731 33.18 -10.64 -8.04
N SER A 732 33.00 -10.11 -6.84
CA SER A 732 33.18 -8.68 -6.55
C SER A 732 34.66 -8.29 -6.61
N ASP A 733 34.99 -7.10 -7.12
CA ASP A 733 36.34 -6.56 -7.05
C ASP A 733 36.59 -5.98 -5.64
N PRO A 734 37.49 -6.57 -4.83
CA PRO A 734 37.78 -6.11 -3.47
C PRO A 734 38.53 -4.77 -3.41
N ARG A 735 38.92 -4.18 -4.55
CA ARG A 735 39.53 -2.85 -4.62
C ARG A 735 38.53 -1.72 -4.81
N GLU A 736 37.35 -2.03 -5.35
CA GLU A 736 36.31 -1.05 -5.68
C GLU A 736 35.09 -1.15 -4.75
N LEU A 737 34.84 -2.32 -4.15
CA LEU A 737 33.73 -2.57 -3.25
C LEU A 737 34.20 -2.86 -1.83
N THR A 738 33.51 -2.26 -0.86
CA THR A 738 33.79 -2.29 0.58
C THR A 738 32.62 -2.89 1.37
N THR A 739 32.80 -3.09 2.67
CA THR A 739 31.77 -3.60 3.58
C THR A 739 30.59 -2.63 3.68
N GLY A 740 29.37 -3.15 3.53
CA GLY A 740 28.13 -2.36 3.49
C GLY A 740 27.65 -2.03 2.08
N ASP A 741 28.48 -2.18 1.05
CA ASP A 741 28.08 -1.97 -0.34
C ASP A 741 27.06 -3.03 -0.79
N ARG A 742 26.06 -2.58 -1.57
CA ARG A 742 25.04 -3.45 -2.17
C ARG A 742 25.32 -3.69 -3.63
N LEU A 743 25.59 -4.95 -3.96
CA LEU A 743 25.73 -5.43 -5.32
C LEU A 743 24.35 -5.79 -5.90
N THR A 744 23.75 -4.89 -6.69
CA THR A 744 22.45 -5.14 -7.33
C THR A 744 22.64 -5.55 -8.78
N ASN A 745 22.29 -6.80 -9.09
CA ASN A 745 22.33 -7.31 -10.45
C ASN A 745 20.92 -7.26 -11.08
N THR A 746 20.82 -6.94 -12.37
CA THR A 746 19.55 -6.63 -13.05
C THR A 746 19.43 -7.37 -14.39
N VAL A 747 18.43 -8.24 -14.50
CA VAL A 747 18.05 -8.89 -15.76
C VAL A 747 16.76 -8.28 -16.31
N THR A 748 16.74 -8.05 -17.62
CA THR A 748 15.59 -7.60 -18.38
C THR A 748 15.19 -8.69 -19.38
N PHE A 749 13.91 -9.04 -19.39
CA PHE A 749 13.27 -9.94 -20.33
C PHE A 749 12.39 -9.12 -21.27
N ALA A 750 12.36 -9.44 -22.56
CA ALA A 750 11.55 -8.72 -23.52
C ALA A 750 10.96 -9.67 -24.58
N HIS A 751 9.83 -9.26 -25.15
CA HIS A 751 9.26 -9.88 -26.34
C HIS A 751 8.68 -8.78 -27.25
N GLY A 752 9.28 -8.55 -28.41
CA GLY A 752 8.90 -7.45 -29.31
C GLY A 752 9.16 -6.05 -28.73
N ALA A 753 8.41 -5.04 -29.21
CA ALA A 753 8.68 -3.62 -28.94
C ALA A 753 7.93 -3.02 -27.73
N ALA A 754 7.01 -3.75 -27.07
CA ALA A 754 6.04 -3.13 -26.16
C ALA A 754 6.13 -3.54 -24.68
N LEU A 755 6.80 -4.64 -24.34
CA LEU A 755 6.84 -5.15 -22.95
C LEU A 755 8.24 -5.63 -22.55
N THR A 756 8.82 -4.96 -21.55
CA THR A 756 10.07 -5.35 -20.89
C THR A 756 9.81 -5.64 -19.41
N PHE A 757 10.24 -6.80 -18.93
CA PHE A 757 10.13 -7.22 -17.53
C PHE A 757 11.51 -7.20 -16.89
N THR A 758 11.65 -6.60 -15.72
CA THR A 758 12.93 -6.57 -15.01
C THR A 758 12.86 -7.42 -13.74
N ARG A 759 13.96 -8.10 -13.42
CA ARG A 759 14.18 -8.76 -12.12
C ARG A 759 15.55 -8.35 -11.60
N GLN A 760 15.64 -8.20 -10.28
CA GLN A 760 16.88 -7.81 -9.61
C GLN A 760 17.14 -8.70 -8.41
N THR A 761 18.42 -8.92 -8.12
CA THR A 761 18.86 -9.55 -6.88
C THR A 761 20.00 -8.71 -6.29
N PRO A 762 19.78 -8.13 -5.10
CA PRO A 762 20.84 -7.47 -4.34
C PRO A 762 21.61 -8.49 -3.49
N VAL A 763 22.92 -8.25 -3.33
CA VAL A 763 23.80 -8.94 -2.38
C VAL A 763 24.51 -7.90 -1.52
N ALA A 764 24.48 -8.05 -0.19
CA ALA A 764 25.26 -7.22 0.72
C ALA A 764 26.68 -7.80 0.91
N LEU A 765 27.70 -6.95 0.85
CA LEU A 765 29.09 -7.36 1.07
C LEU A 765 29.53 -7.15 2.53
N LEU A 766 30.12 -8.17 3.18
CA LEU A 766 30.55 -8.14 4.60
C LEU A 766 32.03 -8.49 4.84
N SER A 767 32.63 -7.91 5.90
CA SER A 767 33.97 -8.21 6.46
C SER A 767 33.93 -8.32 8.00
N THR A 768 35.06 -8.66 8.65
CA THR A 768 35.14 -8.66 10.12
C THR A 768 35.10 -7.24 10.67
N ASP A 769 34.08 -6.89 11.45
CA ASP A 769 34.01 -5.60 12.17
C ASP A 769 34.64 -5.75 13.56
N LEU A 770 35.79 -5.10 13.77
CA LEU A 770 36.53 -5.12 15.03
C LEU A 770 36.21 -3.94 15.95
N ALA A 771 35.28 -3.05 15.56
CA ALA A 771 35.05 -1.78 16.20
C ALA A 771 34.69 -1.87 17.70
N ASN A 772 34.01 -2.92 18.13
CA ASN A 772 33.64 -3.09 19.53
C ASN A 772 34.81 -3.58 20.42
N SER A 773 35.97 -3.88 19.82
CA SER A 773 37.19 -4.17 20.58
C SER A 773 37.54 -2.99 21.49
N TYR A 774 38.03 -3.23 22.69
CA TYR A 774 38.42 -2.16 23.63
C TYR A 774 39.71 -2.48 24.38
N LYS A 775 40.28 -1.45 24.99
CA LYS A 775 41.40 -1.58 25.92
C LYS A 775 41.05 -0.89 27.23
N ALA A 776 41.34 -1.54 28.35
CA ALA A 776 41.11 -1.04 29.70
C ALA A 776 42.36 -1.22 30.56
N VAL A 777 42.45 -0.42 31.62
CA VAL A 777 43.40 -0.55 32.71
C VAL A 777 42.61 -0.66 34.01
N ASP A 778 43.04 -1.53 34.90
CA ASP A 778 42.37 -1.81 36.18
C ASP A 778 42.36 -0.62 37.15
N GLN A 779 43.32 0.30 37.04
CA GLN A 779 43.44 1.47 37.91
C GLN A 779 43.53 2.76 37.09
N SER A 780 42.55 3.65 37.30
CA SER A 780 42.48 4.96 36.63
C SER A 780 43.35 6.03 37.30
N ARG A 781 43.75 5.82 38.55
CA ARG A 781 44.57 6.74 39.38
C ARG A 781 45.58 5.94 40.20
N VAL A 782 46.88 6.25 40.13
CA VAL A 782 47.93 5.51 40.86
C VAL A 782 49.09 6.38 41.32
N ARG A 783 49.87 5.85 42.28
CA ARG A 783 51.18 6.39 42.65
C ARG A 783 52.29 5.76 41.81
N SER A 784 53.42 6.46 41.70
CA SER A 784 54.63 5.91 41.09
C SER A 784 55.03 4.59 41.74
N GLY A 785 55.37 3.60 40.92
CA GLY A 785 55.74 2.24 41.31
C GLY A 785 54.58 1.23 41.31
N ALA A 786 53.33 1.68 41.09
CA ALA A 786 52.16 0.80 41.06
C ALA A 786 52.21 -0.21 39.90
N LEU A 787 51.56 -1.35 40.11
CA LEU A 787 51.38 -2.40 39.12
C LEU A 787 50.01 -2.21 38.45
N LEU A 788 50.00 -2.05 37.13
CA LEU A 788 48.79 -1.89 36.33
C LEU A 788 48.50 -3.16 35.54
N THR A 789 47.26 -3.62 35.54
CA THR A 789 46.78 -4.71 34.68
C THR A 789 46.03 -4.11 33.49
N TYR A 790 46.58 -4.30 32.31
CA TYR A 790 45.93 -3.93 31.05
C TYR A 790 45.14 -5.10 30.49
N THR A 791 43.94 -4.82 30.01
CA THR A 791 43.07 -5.79 29.31
C THR A 791 42.76 -5.25 27.92
N ILE A 792 43.05 -6.01 26.88
CA ILE A 792 42.61 -5.77 25.49
C ILE A 792 41.57 -6.84 25.18
N ALA A 793 40.34 -6.43 24.92
CA ALA A 793 39.29 -7.31 24.45
C ALA A 793 39.12 -7.11 22.95
N ILE A 794 39.32 -8.16 22.17
CA ILE A 794 39.04 -8.19 20.75
C ILE A 794 37.61 -8.67 20.57
N GLN A 795 36.76 -7.80 20.05
CA GLN A 795 35.38 -8.12 19.71
C GLN A 795 35.26 -7.98 18.21
N GLY A 796 34.89 -9.07 17.54
CA GLY A 796 34.75 -9.13 16.10
C GLY A 796 33.39 -9.69 15.69
N GLU A 797 32.62 -8.93 14.90
CA GLU A 797 31.53 -9.51 14.13
C GLU A 797 32.14 -10.22 12.93
N SER A 798 32.07 -11.55 12.83
CA SER A 798 32.70 -12.26 11.72
C SER A 798 31.79 -13.28 11.07
N TYR A 799 31.47 -13.05 9.79
CA TYR A 799 30.74 -13.96 8.91
C TYR A 799 31.68 -14.91 8.13
N VAL A 800 33.00 -14.75 8.32
CA VAL A 800 34.10 -15.55 7.74
C VAL A 800 35.26 -15.63 8.75
N SER A 801 36.05 -16.70 8.75
CA SER A 801 37.23 -16.83 9.63
C SER A 801 38.37 -15.94 9.12
N ASN A 802 38.72 -14.88 9.85
CA ASN A 802 39.87 -14.02 9.58
C ASN A 802 40.86 -14.06 10.75
N THR A 803 42.16 -13.97 10.46
CA THR A 803 43.19 -13.85 11.50
C THR A 803 43.28 -12.38 11.93
N VAL A 804 43.17 -12.14 13.24
CA VAL A 804 43.32 -10.84 13.88
C VAL A 804 44.70 -10.74 14.56
N THR A 805 45.37 -9.61 14.39
CA THR A 805 46.65 -9.29 15.04
C THR A 805 46.51 -8.09 15.98
N VAL A 806 47.18 -8.13 17.11
CA VAL A 806 47.27 -7.05 18.10
C VAL A 806 48.73 -6.68 18.29
N ARG A 807 49.02 -5.38 18.35
CA ARG A 807 50.32 -4.81 18.72
C ARG A 807 50.12 -3.67 19.70
N ASP A 808 50.73 -3.74 20.87
CA ASP A 808 50.55 -2.78 21.96
C ASP A 808 51.91 -2.33 22.52
N PRO A 809 52.50 -1.25 21.95
CA PRO A 809 53.77 -0.69 22.40
C PRO A 809 53.64 0.04 23.74
N LEU A 810 54.46 -0.33 24.71
CA LEU A 810 54.46 0.27 26.04
C LEU A 810 55.17 1.64 26.03
N PRO A 811 54.51 2.72 26.50
CA PRO A 811 55.12 4.03 26.70
C PRO A 811 56.36 3.99 27.59
N PRO A 812 57.26 4.99 27.51
CA PRO A 812 58.51 5.02 28.29
C PRO A 812 58.35 4.82 29.79
N LEU A 813 57.25 5.33 30.38
CA LEU A 813 56.93 5.25 31.81
C LEU A 813 56.36 3.91 32.26
N LEU A 814 56.05 3.00 31.33
CA LEU A 814 55.57 1.65 31.62
C LEU A 814 56.68 0.62 31.36
N THR A 815 56.92 -0.22 32.36
CA THR A 815 57.83 -1.36 32.28
C THR A 815 57.02 -2.65 32.33
N TYR A 816 57.08 -3.47 31.29
CA TYR A 816 56.41 -4.78 31.27
C TYR A 816 56.87 -5.65 32.44
N VAL A 817 55.93 -6.33 33.11
CA VAL A 817 56.24 -7.33 34.13
C VAL A 817 56.40 -8.70 33.46
N PRO A 818 57.57 -9.34 33.56
CA PRO A 818 57.81 -10.66 32.99
C PRO A 818 56.74 -11.67 33.40
N ASP A 819 56.41 -12.58 32.48
CA ASP A 819 55.44 -13.67 32.69
C ASP A 819 54.02 -13.26 33.09
N SER A 820 53.65 -11.99 32.92
CA SER A 820 52.31 -11.47 33.24
C SER A 820 51.29 -11.60 32.09
N LEU A 821 51.73 -11.82 30.84
CA LEU A 821 50.85 -11.95 29.68
C LEU A 821 49.95 -13.21 29.78
N ARG A 822 48.64 -13.04 29.62
CA ARG A 822 47.61 -14.09 29.56
C ARG A 822 46.69 -13.82 28.38
N TYR A 823 46.31 -14.85 27.64
CA TYR A 823 45.32 -14.74 26.56
C TYR A 823 44.58 -16.06 26.36
N ILE A 824 43.38 -15.99 25.78
CA ILE A 824 42.58 -17.16 25.37
C ILE A 824 42.66 -17.27 23.85
N GLY A 825 42.98 -18.46 23.33
CA GLY A 825 43.12 -18.70 21.89
C GLY A 825 44.30 -17.97 21.22
N GLY A 826 44.71 -18.43 20.04
CA GLY A 826 45.83 -17.82 19.29
C GLY A 826 47.20 -17.98 19.96
N ARG A 827 48.13 -17.07 19.62
CA ARG A 827 49.50 -16.99 20.13
C ARG A 827 49.89 -15.53 20.39
N GLY A 828 50.69 -15.25 21.42
CA GLY A 828 51.15 -13.90 21.72
C GLY A 828 52.41 -13.87 22.59
N GLY A 829 53.04 -12.71 22.70
CA GLY A 829 54.28 -12.51 23.45
C GLY A 829 54.63 -11.04 23.70
N TYR A 830 55.72 -10.80 24.43
CA TYR A 830 56.33 -9.47 24.60
C TYR A 830 57.63 -9.40 23.79
N ASP A 831 57.73 -8.40 22.91
CA ASP A 831 58.94 -8.10 22.15
C ASP A 831 59.79 -7.06 22.89
N VAL A 832 60.96 -7.48 23.37
CA VAL A 832 61.91 -6.65 24.11
C VAL A 832 62.53 -5.56 23.23
N ALA A 833 62.74 -5.82 21.93
CA ALA A 833 63.37 -4.88 21.01
C ALA A 833 62.43 -3.70 20.68
N THR A 834 61.13 -3.98 20.53
CA THR A 834 60.12 -2.96 20.22
C THR A 834 59.30 -2.50 21.43
N ARG A 835 59.57 -3.04 22.63
CA ARG A 835 58.82 -2.80 23.88
C ARG A 835 57.31 -2.98 23.70
N SER A 836 56.88 -4.04 23.00
CA SER A 836 55.48 -4.21 22.59
C SER A 836 54.93 -5.57 22.98
N ILE A 837 53.70 -5.60 23.49
CA ILE A 837 52.90 -6.83 23.52
C ILE A 837 52.42 -7.09 22.08
N TRP A 838 52.39 -8.34 21.66
CA TRP A 838 51.80 -8.76 20.40
C TRP A 838 50.96 -10.02 20.57
N TRP A 839 49.91 -10.17 19.78
CA TRP A 839 49.07 -11.36 19.75
C TRP A 839 48.49 -11.58 18.35
N GLU A 840 48.23 -12.84 17.99
CA GLU A 840 47.62 -13.26 16.73
C GLU A 840 46.69 -14.45 16.98
N GLY A 841 45.46 -14.40 16.46
CA GLY A 841 44.49 -15.49 16.56
C GLY A 841 43.25 -15.26 15.71
N SER A 842 42.36 -16.25 15.63
CA SER A 842 41.09 -16.14 14.91
C SER A 842 39.94 -15.76 15.86
N THR A 843 39.02 -14.95 15.36
CA THR A 843 37.70 -14.79 15.98
C THR A 843 36.86 -15.99 15.58
N ALA A 844 36.50 -16.86 16.54
CA ALA A 844 35.70 -18.05 16.27
C ALA A 844 34.29 -17.67 15.77
N THR A 845 33.74 -18.44 14.84
CA THR A 845 32.32 -18.40 14.48
C THR A 845 31.48 -18.91 15.64
N THR A 846 30.84 -18.02 16.40
CA THR A 846 29.67 -18.39 17.20
C THR A 846 28.42 -18.37 16.29
N GLY A 847 27.43 -19.20 16.61
CA GLY A 847 26.23 -19.43 15.79
C GLY A 847 25.53 -18.13 15.35
N ALA A 848 24.84 -18.22 14.21
CA ALA A 848 24.24 -17.11 13.45
C ALA A 848 23.85 -15.89 14.30
N PRO A 849 24.27 -14.66 13.91
CA PRO A 849 23.91 -13.45 14.64
C PRO A 849 22.39 -13.32 14.70
N PHE A 850 21.88 -12.92 15.85
CA PHE A 850 20.49 -12.54 15.98
C PHE A 850 20.35 -11.12 15.42
N ALA A 851 19.83 -10.98 14.18
CA ALA A 851 19.44 -9.69 13.64
C ALA A 851 18.03 -9.36 14.15
N ASN A 852 17.88 -8.25 14.87
CA ASN A 852 16.57 -7.81 15.32
C ASN A 852 15.78 -7.21 14.14
N VAL A 853 15.14 -8.06 13.36
CA VAL A 853 14.23 -7.66 12.26
C VAL A 853 12.84 -7.24 12.75
N GLN A 854 12.64 -7.10 14.07
CA GLN A 854 11.37 -6.70 14.67
C GLN A 854 11.41 -5.21 15.03
N ASP A 855 10.27 -4.53 14.95
CA ASP A 855 10.13 -3.09 15.25
C ASP A 855 10.11 -2.77 16.77
N ARG A 856 10.74 -3.61 17.60
CA ARG A 856 10.81 -3.45 19.07
C ARG A 856 12.18 -3.85 19.59
N TYR A 857 12.52 -3.44 20.82
CA TYR A 857 13.73 -3.93 21.48
C TYR A 857 13.59 -5.44 21.79
N LEU A 858 14.67 -6.20 21.66
CA LEU A 858 14.76 -7.59 22.11
C LEU A 858 15.74 -7.72 23.27
N TRP A 859 15.71 -8.82 24.03
CA TRP A 859 16.62 -8.99 25.17
C TRP A 859 17.23 -10.39 25.27
N GLY A 860 18.47 -10.47 25.78
CA GLY A 860 19.18 -11.69 26.16
C GLY A 860 19.84 -11.56 27.53
N ASP A 861 20.19 -12.69 28.17
CA ASP A 861 20.86 -12.72 29.48
C ASP A 861 21.94 -13.81 29.60
N ASN A 862 22.59 -13.92 30.77
CA ASN A 862 23.69 -14.85 31.00
C ASN A 862 23.30 -16.16 31.75
N ARG A 863 22.01 -16.57 31.72
CA ARG A 863 21.58 -17.84 32.33
C ARG A 863 21.85 -19.04 31.45
N THR A 864 22.22 -20.16 32.10
CA THR A 864 22.50 -21.45 31.44
C THR A 864 21.45 -22.53 31.74
N ASP A 865 20.44 -22.24 32.56
CA ASP A 865 19.50 -23.21 33.14
C ASP A 865 18.13 -23.29 32.43
N PHE A 866 17.95 -22.64 31.29
CA PHE A 866 16.73 -22.77 30.49
C PHE A 866 16.74 -24.02 29.59
N THR A 867 16.72 -25.20 30.20
CA THR A 867 16.37 -26.46 29.54
C THR A 867 15.24 -27.17 30.29
N GLY A 868 14.00 -26.73 30.06
CA GLY A 868 12.76 -27.52 30.08
C GLY A 868 12.17 -28.00 31.42
N ILE A 869 10.94 -27.55 31.73
CA ILE A 869 9.73 -28.34 32.08
C ILE A 869 8.53 -27.44 31.66
N GLY A 870 7.47 -27.78 30.91
CA GLY A 870 6.97 -28.97 30.25
C GLY A 870 5.43 -28.82 30.08
N GLY A 871 4.92 -28.65 28.85
CA GLY A 871 3.51 -28.94 28.48
C GLY A 871 2.62 -27.79 27.93
N GLY A 872 2.50 -27.68 26.59
CA GLY A 872 1.31 -27.14 25.89
C GLY A 872 1.25 -25.62 25.63
N PRO A 873 0.76 -25.16 24.44
CA PRO A 873 0.98 -23.81 23.96
C PRO A 873 0.02 -22.82 24.61
N VAL A 874 0.55 -21.86 25.35
CA VAL A 874 -0.12 -20.59 25.63
C VAL A 874 0.56 -19.54 24.76
N GLY A 875 -0.25 -18.94 23.87
CA GLY A 875 0.18 -18.01 22.84
C GLY A 875 0.87 -16.75 23.36
N GLY A 876 1.72 -16.18 22.49
CA GLY A 876 2.47 -14.95 22.76
C GLY A 876 3.95 -15.16 23.03
N GLY A 877 4.63 -15.96 22.20
CA GLY A 877 6.06 -16.25 22.35
C GLY A 877 6.95 -15.00 22.25
N ALA A 878 7.72 -14.72 23.29
CA ALA A 878 8.93 -13.92 23.18
C ALA A 878 10.11 -14.85 22.85
N ALA A 879 10.26 -15.17 21.56
CA ALA A 879 11.53 -15.67 21.04
C ALA A 879 12.54 -14.51 21.09
N GLY A 880 13.48 -14.51 22.05
CA GLY A 880 14.40 -13.39 22.20
C GLY A 880 15.71 -13.67 22.94
N SER A 881 15.79 -14.68 23.82
CA SER A 881 16.98 -14.84 24.66
C SER A 881 18.17 -15.44 23.90
N PHE A 882 19.25 -14.67 23.83
CA PHE A 882 20.61 -15.09 23.45
C PHE A 882 21.56 -14.92 24.64
N ALA A 883 22.67 -15.67 24.68
CA ALA A 883 23.60 -15.65 25.80
C ALA A 883 24.45 -14.36 25.83
N VAL A 884 24.51 -13.70 26.98
CA VAL A 884 25.26 -12.45 27.20
C VAL A 884 26.43 -12.71 28.16
N PRO A 885 27.66 -12.27 27.91
CA PRO A 885 28.73 -12.37 28.90
C PRO A 885 28.63 -11.26 29.95
N TYR A 886 28.94 -11.61 31.21
CA TYR A 886 29.02 -10.64 32.29
C TYR A 886 30.27 -9.76 32.19
N GLN A 887 30.08 -8.45 32.33
CA GLN A 887 31.16 -7.46 32.37
C GLN A 887 30.76 -6.29 33.26
N TRP A 888 31.64 -5.94 34.20
CA TRP A 888 31.53 -4.77 35.08
C TRP A 888 32.51 -3.68 34.64
N LEU A 889 32.11 -2.41 34.75
CA LEU A 889 32.93 -1.25 34.40
C LEU A 889 32.96 -0.30 35.59
N SER A 890 33.94 -0.46 36.47
CA SER A 890 34.02 0.37 37.67
C SER A 890 34.28 1.83 37.30
N ILE A 891 33.34 2.70 37.64
CA ILE A 891 33.47 4.16 37.48
C ILE A 891 33.40 4.90 38.80
N GLN A 892 33.40 4.19 39.94
CA GLN A 892 33.28 4.79 41.27
C GLN A 892 34.41 5.79 41.57
N GLU A 893 35.62 5.53 41.07
CA GLU A 893 36.80 6.39 41.31
C GLU A 893 37.04 7.45 40.21
N SER A 894 36.46 7.26 39.02
CA SER A 894 36.74 8.07 37.82
C SER A 894 35.54 8.81 37.24
N GLY A 895 34.33 8.38 37.58
CA GLY A 895 33.08 8.93 37.08
C GLY A 895 32.66 10.21 37.78
N THR A 896 31.75 10.93 37.14
CA THR A 896 31.12 12.12 37.73
C THR A 896 30.08 11.67 38.74
N VAL A 897 30.20 12.16 39.98
CA VAL A 897 29.23 11.91 41.06
C VAL A 897 27.98 12.77 40.81
N ILE A 898 26.81 12.14 40.77
CA ILE A 898 25.53 12.83 40.58
C ILE A 898 24.91 13.18 41.93
N GLY A 899 24.67 12.16 42.77
CA GLY A 899 24.02 12.32 44.08
C GLY A 899 23.50 10.99 44.62
N ASN A 900 22.81 11.06 45.76
CA ASN A 900 22.26 9.93 46.49
C ASN A 900 20.92 10.31 47.15
N GLY A 901 20.32 9.38 47.90
CA GLY A 901 19.06 9.61 48.61
C GLY A 901 17.91 8.76 48.11
N ASP A 902 16.70 9.24 48.39
CA ASP A 902 15.42 8.58 48.18
C ASP A 902 14.51 9.51 47.36
N ASP A 903 13.79 8.96 46.38
CA ASP A 903 12.93 9.71 45.46
C ASP A 903 13.58 10.96 44.82
N VAL A 904 14.84 10.85 44.38
CA VAL A 904 15.57 11.96 43.74
C VAL A 904 15.75 11.70 42.25
N TYR A 905 15.44 12.72 41.44
CA TYR A 905 15.54 12.69 39.98
C TYR A 905 16.51 13.77 39.50
N PHE A 906 17.56 13.34 38.79
CA PHE A 906 18.60 14.21 38.25
C PHE A 906 18.48 14.25 36.73
N CYS A 907 18.44 15.44 36.14
CA CYS A 907 18.16 15.62 34.72
C CYS A 907 19.21 16.45 33.98
N GLU A 908 19.08 16.49 32.65
CA GLU A 908 19.94 17.24 31.72
C GLU A 908 21.42 16.80 31.78
N LEU A 909 21.69 15.56 32.19
CA LEU A 909 23.03 15.01 32.25
C LEU A 909 23.52 14.65 30.84
N PRO A 910 24.75 15.01 30.45
CA PRO A 910 25.25 14.78 29.09
C PRO A 910 25.58 13.29 28.84
N ILE A 911 25.10 12.74 27.72
CA ILE A 911 25.48 11.39 27.27
C ILE A 911 26.89 11.39 26.66
N GLY A 912 27.29 12.51 26.04
CA GLY A 912 28.57 12.66 25.35
C GLY A 912 28.55 12.20 23.88
N PHE A 913 27.41 11.70 23.39
CA PHE A 913 27.14 11.34 21.99
C PHE A 913 25.64 11.34 21.70
N ALA A 914 25.27 11.24 20.42
CA ALA A 914 23.89 11.09 19.98
C ALA A 914 23.49 9.62 20.09
N PHE A 915 22.76 9.26 21.15
CA PHE A 915 22.31 7.90 21.41
C PHE A 915 20.98 7.64 20.69
N PRO A 916 20.91 6.72 19.71
CA PRO A 916 19.67 6.41 19.03
C PRO A 916 18.74 5.58 19.95
N PHE A 917 17.55 6.12 20.24
CA PHE A 917 16.54 5.52 21.08
C PHE A 917 15.14 5.73 20.46
N TYR A 918 14.49 4.65 20.03
CA TYR A 918 13.17 4.68 19.37
C TYR A 918 13.03 5.72 18.25
N GLY A 919 14.05 5.81 17.37
CA GLY A 919 14.04 6.70 16.21
C GLY A 919 14.39 8.17 16.51
N LYS A 920 14.74 8.50 17.76
CA LYS A 920 15.26 9.81 18.17
C LYS A 920 16.69 9.69 18.67
N ASN A 921 17.51 10.69 18.37
CA ASN A 921 18.87 10.78 18.90
C ASN A 921 18.86 11.58 20.20
N GLU A 922 19.02 10.90 21.32
CA GLU A 922 19.10 11.51 22.64
C GLU A 922 20.54 11.94 22.94
N THR A 923 20.71 13.14 23.47
CA THR A 923 22.04 13.70 23.80
C THR A 923 22.21 13.96 25.30
N THR A 924 21.11 13.95 26.03
CA THR A 924 21.03 14.12 27.48
C THR A 924 20.12 13.06 28.07
N PHE A 925 20.30 12.74 29.34
CA PHE A 925 19.47 11.78 30.06
C PHE A 925 19.11 12.30 31.45
N CYS A 926 18.10 11.68 32.04
CA CYS A 926 17.76 11.80 33.44
C CYS A 926 17.91 10.45 34.14
N VAL A 927 18.19 10.48 35.44
CA VAL A 927 18.39 9.29 36.27
C VAL A 927 17.70 9.45 37.62
N SER A 928 17.09 8.36 38.09
CA SER A 928 16.39 8.31 39.38
C SER A 928 17.13 7.43 40.40
N THR A 929 17.05 7.80 41.68
CA THR A 929 17.44 6.92 42.80
C THR A 929 16.62 5.64 42.84
N ASN A 930 15.40 5.65 42.29
CA ASN A 930 14.50 4.51 42.13
C ASN A 930 14.93 3.50 41.03
N GLY A 931 16.15 3.61 40.48
CA GLY A 931 16.75 2.54 39.67
C GLY A 931 16.37 2.53 38.18
N PHE A 932 16.06 3.69 37.59
CA PHE A 932 15.77 3.85 36.16
C PHE A 932 16.42 5.10 35.55
N LEU A 933 16.54 5.10 34.21
CA LEU A 933 16.84 6.27 33.39
C LEU A 933 15.62 6.68 32.57
N SER A 934 15.52 7.96 32.23
CA SER A 934 14.53 8.48 31.27
C SER A 934 15.14 9.59 30.41
N PHE A 935 14.58 9.78 29.21
CA PHE A 935 14.93 10.87 28.31
C PHE A 935 13.91 12.03 28.36
N ASP A 936 13.02 12.02 29.34
CA ASP A 936 12.05 13.09 29.60
C ASP A 936 12.51 13.96 30.79
N PRO A 937 12.85 15.24 30.57
CA PRO A 937 13.26 16.14 31.63
C PRO A 937 12.12 16.50 32.60
N LEU A 938 10.86 16.23 32.23
CA LEU A 938 9.68 16.47 33.07
C LEU A 938 9.25 15.23 33.88
N GLY A 939 10.16 14.26 34.06
CA GLY A 939 9.86 13.04 34.79
C GLY A 939 9.59 13.25 36.29
N ASP A 940 8.85 12.31 36.89
CA ASP A 940 8.51 12.27 38.31
C ASP A 940 9.51 11.42 39.09
N ALA A 941 10.10 12.01 40.13
CA ALA A 941 11.06 11.36 41.03
C ALA A 941 10.39 10.37 41.99
N GLY A 942 9.12 10.64 42.35
CA GLY A 942 8.32 9.83 43.27
C GLY A 942 7.60 8.65 42.60
N ASP A 943 8.00 8.29 41.38
CA ASP A 943 7.50 7.11 40.68
C ASP A 943 8.12 5.84 41.28
N THR A 944 7.66 5.48 42.47
CA THR A 944 8.19 4.39 43.32
C THR A 944 7.56 3.02 43.05
N THR A 945 6.47 2.99 42.29
CA THR A 945 5.67 1.76 42.11
C THR A 945 5.55 1.37 40.64
N PRO A 946 6.40 0.44 40.16
CA PRO A 946 6.32 0.02 38.76
C PRO A 946 4.98 -0.64 38.45
N LEU A 947 4.26 -0.13 37.44
CA LEU A 947 3.14 -0.84 36.83
C LEU A 947 3.65 -1.84 35.79
N CYS A 948 3.01 -3.00 35.79
CA CYS A 948 3.54 -4.23 35.23
C CYS A 948 2.55 -4.80 34.20
N PRO A 949 2.98 -5.17 32.96
CA PRO A 949 4.30 -4.97 32.35
C PRO A 949 4.47 -3.55 31.76
N LEU A 950 5.68 -3.20 31.29
CA LEU A 950 5.87 -1.99 30.47
C LEU A 950 5.10 -2.11 29.13
N PRO A 951 4.66 -0.98 28.51
CA PRO A 951 4.86 0.39 28.97
C PRO A 951 3.92 0.77 30.12
N ASP A 952 4.48 1.38 31.16
CA ASP A 952 3.68 2.00 32.22
C ASP A 952 2.93 3.21 31.63
N ARG A 953 1.60 3.20 31.73
CA ARG A 953 0.75 4.28 31.19
C ARG A 953 0.85 5.57 31.99
N ASN A 954 1.28 5.49 33.24
CA ASN A 954 1.37 6.60 34.19
C ASN A 954 2.82 7.01 34.48
N GLY A 955 3.78 6.09 34.39
CA GLY A 955 5.19 6.34 34.69
C GLY A 955 5.98 7.13 33.63
N ASN A 956 7.26 7.38 33.88
CA ASN A 956 8.10 8.28 33.07
C ASN A 956 8.19 7.89 31.57
N ARG A 957 8.25 8.89 30.67
CA ARG A 957 8.33 8.67 29.22
C ARG A 957 9.75 8.31 28.81
N GLY A 958 9.88 7.42 27.82
CA GLY A 958 11.18 7.11 27.20
C GLY A 958 12.16 6.56 28.22
N MET A 959 11.81 5.41 28.81
CA MET A 959 12.41 4.91 30.05
C MET A 959 13.23 3.65 29.83
N ILE A 960 14.35 3.55 30.56
CA ILE A 960 15.17 2.35 30.72
C ILE A 960 15.13 1.98 32.21
N ALA A 961 14.30 1.00 32.58
CA ALA A 961 14.21 0.49 33.93
C ALA A 961 15.29 -0.57 34.17
N ALA A 962 16.29 -0.26 35.00
CA ALA A 962 17.32 -1.22 35.38
C ALA A 962 16.80 -2.18 36.45
N ILE A 963 16.63 -1.66 37.67
CA ILE A 963 15.95 -2.34 38.78
C ILE A 963 14.99 -1.30 39.34
N TRP A 964 13.88 -1.06 38.66
CA TRP A 964 12.95 -0.01 39.05
C TRP A 964 12.03 -0.49 40.18
N ASP A 965 12.12 0.15 41.34
CA ASP A 965 11.29 -0.07 42.55
C ASP A 965 11.42 1.18 43.44
N ASP A 966 10.84 1.15 44.63
CA ASP A 966 10.99 2.14 45.71
C ASP A 966 12.37 1.99 46.38
N LEU A 967 13.40 2.65 45.84
CA LEU A 967 14.81 2.46 46.18
C LEU A 967 15.50 3.70 46.75
N VAL A 968 16.34 3.42 47.74
CA VAL A 968 17.25 4.37 48.38
C VAL A 968 18.69 4.08 47.96
N VAL A 969 19.37 5.10 47.45
CA VAL A 969 20.80 5.05 47.13
C VAL A 969 21.60 5.53 48.35
N GLY A 970 22.37 4.62 48.95
CA GLY A 970 23.20 4.90 50.13
C GLY A 970 24.49 5.65 49.84
N ASP A 971 25.25 5.23 48.81
CA ASP A 971 26.51 5.88 48.42
C ASP A 971 26.26 7.00 47.42
N ALA A 972 26.20 6.68 46.13
CA ALA A 972 25.91 7.63 45.06
C ALA A 972 25.59 6.93 43.73
N ILE A 973 25.04 7.72 42.81
CA ILE A 973 24.97 7.41 41.38
C ILE A 973 26.16 8.09 40.68
N TYR A 974 26.85 7.35 39.82
CA TYR A 974 28.00 7.82 39.04
C TYR A 974 27.70 7.71 37.54
N TYR A 975 28.26 8.59 36.72
CA TYR A 975 28.28 8.38 35.26
C TYR A 975 29.62 8.76 34.61
N GLN A 976 29.96 8.08 33.51
CA GLN A 976 31.14 8.38 32.71
C GLN A 976 30.96 7.93 31.26
N THR A 977 31.37 8.79 30.32
CA THR A 977 31.43 8.45 28.89
C THR A 977 32.83 7.95 28.51
N PHE A 978 32.89 6.86 27.76
CA PHE A 978 34.10 6.23 27.25
C PHE A 978 34.13 6.23 25.71
N GLY A 979 35.32 6.05 25.15
CA GLY A 979 35.52 5.84 23.72
C GLY A 979 35.58 7.13 22.89
N SER A 980 35.59 6.95 21.58
CA SER A 980 35.60 8.01 20.57
C SER A 980 34.63 7.66 19.45
N ALA A 981 34.00 8.66 18.83
CA ALA A 981 33.03 8.42 17.76
C ALA A 981 33.62 7.53 16.65
N PRO A 982 32.83 6.60 16.06
CA PRO A 982 31.42 6.34 16.33
C PRO A 982 31.17 5.24 17.39
N HIS A 983 32.14 4.95 18.27
CA HIS A 983 32.08 3.85 19.24
C HIS A 983 32.22 4.36 20.68
N ARG A 984 31.38 5.32 21.06
CA ARG A 984 31.28 5.81 22.43
C ARG A 984 30.30 4.98 23.25
N SER A 985 30.51 4.96 24.55
CA SER A 985 29.56 4.37 25.50
C SER A 985 29.43 5.21 26.76
N LEU A 986 28.23 5.27 27.31
CA LEU A 986 27.94 5.91 28.59
C LEU A 986 27.69 4.82 29.63
N VAL A 987 28.43 4.85 30.74
CA VAL A 987 28.16 4.01 31.91
C VAL A 987 27.45 4.85 32.97
N VAL A 988 26.34 4.34 33.52
CA VAL A 988 25.64 4.90 34.68
C VAL A 988 25.56 3.82 35.75
N GLN A 989 26.15 4.07 36.91
CA GLN A 989 26.33 3.09 38.00
C GLN A 989 25.59 3.56 39.26
N TRP A 990 24.77 2.68 39.85
CA TRP A 990 24.19 2.88 41.18
C TRP A 990 24.96 2.05 42.21
N GLN A 991 25.34 2.69 43.31
CA GLN A 991 26.17 2.09 44.35
C GLN A 991 25.44 2.09 45.70
N ASP A 992 25.52 0.97 46.42
CA ASP A 992 24.93 0.80 47.75
C ASP A 992 23.40 1.06 47.78
N VAL A 993 22.67 0.38 46.89
CA VAL A 993 21.22 0.55 46.72
C VAL A 993 20.43 -0.44 47.55
N HIS A 994 19.39 0.01 48.24
CA HIS A 994 18.47 -0.88 48.95
C HIS A 994 17.03 -0.40 48.80
N ARG A 995 16.06 -1.27 49.08
CA ARG A 995 14.66 -0.90 49.05
C ARG A 995 14.31 0.00 50.24
N PHE A 996 13.43 0.97 50.04
CA PHE A 996 12.92 1.80 51.13
C PHE A 996 12.40 0.93 52.29
N GLY A 997 12.85 1.23 53.52
CA GLY A 997 12.51 0.48 54.73
C GLY A 997 13.27 -0.84 54.95
N ALA A 998 14.21 -1.24 54.08
CA ALA A 998 15.05 -2.44 54.25
C ALA A 998 16.36 -2.16 54.99
N LEU A 999 16.99 -3.20 55.56
CA LEU A 999 18.28 -3.10 56.26
C LEU A 999 19.44 -2.87 55.26
N THR A 1000 20.29 -1.88 55.53
CA THR A 1000 21.43 -1.46 54.67
C THR A 1000 22.54 -2.50 54.50
N ALA A 1001 22.60 -3.54 55.34
CA ALA A 1001 23.66 -4.55 55.30
C ALA A 1001 23.59 -5.52 54.09
N GLN A 1002 22.64 -5.34 53.15
CA GLN A 1002 22.42 -6.20 51.97
C GLN A 1002 22.06 -5.39 50.72
N SER A 1003 22.84 -4.36 50.41
CA SER A 1003 22.64 -3.48 49.26
C SER A 1003 23.08 -4.08 47.92
N ALA A 1004 22.58 -3.49 46.84
CA ALA A 1004 22.82 -3.87 45.46
C ALA A 1004 23.74 -2.85 44.76
N ASN A 1005 24.56 -3.35 43.83
CA ASN A 1005 25.32 -2.53 42.89
C ASN A 1005 24.98 -3.00 41.48
N PHE A 1006 24.58 -2.06 40.63
CA PHE A 1006 24.27 -2.33 39.23
C PHE A 1006 24.59 -1.13 38.34
N GLN A 1007 24.77 -1.38 37.05
CA GLN A 1007 25.07 -0.34 36.08
C GLN A 1007 24.34 -0.55 34.75
N LEU A 1008 23.98 0.55 34.10
CA LEU A 1008 23.58 0.58 32.69
C LEU A 1008 24.73 1.07 31.82
N VAL A 1009 24.89 0.46 30.65
CA VAL A 1009 25.84 0.87 29.62
C VAL A 1009 25.07 1.14 28.33
N LEU A 1010 25.01 2.40 27.91
CA LEU A 1010 24.43 2.82 26.63
C LEU A 1010 25.53 2.89 25.58
N MET A 1011 25.34 2.29 24.41
CA MET A 1011 26.31 2.26 23.32
C MET A 1011 25.85 3.17 22.17
N GLU A 1012 26.77 3.81 21.45
CA GLU A 1012 26.48 4.79 20.37
C GLU A 1012 25.66 4.20 19.20
N ASP A 1013 25.58 2.87 19.10
CA ASP A 1013 24.75 2.13 18.15
C ASP A 1013 23.31 1.81 18.64
N GLY A 1014 22.94 2.24 19.85
CA GLY A 1014 21.60 2.05 20.42
C GLY A 1014 21.42 0.83 21.31
N GLN A 1015 22.47 0.01 21.50
CA GLN A 1015 22.42 -1.13 22.43
C GLN A 1015 22.46 -0.68 23.90
N ILE A 1016 21.77 -1.42 24.77
CA ILE A 1016 21.67 -1.12 26.20
C ILE A 1016 22.03 -2.37 27.00
N ARG A 1017 23.03 -2.29 27.86
CA ARG A 1017 23.42 -3.41 28.75
C ARG A 1017 23.19 -3.07 30.21
N LEU A 1018 22.49 -3.95 30.93
CA LEU A 1018 22.44 -3.96 32.40
C LEU A 1018 23.43 -5.00 32.92
N ALA A 1019 24.31 -4.59 33.83
CA ALA A 1019 25.16 -5.50 34.60
C ALA A 1019 24.86 -5.33 36.09
N ILE A 1020 24.64 -6.45 36.78
CA ILE A 1020 24.38 -6.50 38.22
C ILE A 1020 25.58 -7.18 38.87
N GLU A 1021 26.37 -6.44 39.63
CA GLU A 1021 27.52 -6.99 40.36
C GLU A 1021 27.04 -7.81 41.56
N GLN A 1022 26.22 -7.16 42.39
CA GLN A 1022 25.54 -7.76 43.52
C GLN A 1022 24.10 -7.27 43.57
N VAL A 1023 23.15 -8.18 43.76
CA VAL A 1023 21.71 -7.85 43.75
C VAL A 1023 21.15 -7.60 45.16
N GLY A 1024 21.88 -8.01 46.21
CA GLY A 1024 21.40 -7.90 47.59
C GLY A 1024 20.03 -8.54 47.80
N THR A 1025 19.11 -7.77 48.40
CA THR A 1025 17.69 -8.16 48.59
C THR A 1025 16.78 -7.87 47.38
N LEU A 1026 17.27 -7.15 46.36
CA LEU A 1026 16.50 -6.70 45.19
C LEU A 1026 16.31 -7.80 44.13
N ARG A 1027 15.93 -9.00 44.55
CA ARG A 1027 15.86 -10.20 43.69
C ARG A 1027 14.64 -10.25 42.76
N GLY A 1028 14.12 -9.11 42.31
CA GLY A 1028 13.01 -9.06 41.35
C GLY A 1028 11.59 -9.14 41.95
N THR A 1029 11.42 -9.28 43.27
CA THR A 1029 10.09 -9.47 43.91
C THR A 1029 9.14 -8.30 43.69
N PHE A 1030 9.64 -7.06 43.74
CA PHE A 1030 8.84 -5.85 43.61
C PHE A 1030 9.28 -4.96 42.45
N SER A 1031 10.41 -5.28 41.83
CA SER A 1031 11.04 -4.44 40.82
C SER A 1031 10.62 -4.79 39.40
N LEU A 1032 10.86 -3.85 38.49
CA LEU A 1032 10.69 -4.00 37.05
C LEU A 1032 12.00 -3.70 36.32
N THR A 1033 12.29 -4.51 35.29
CA THR A 1033 13.44 -4.36 34.39
C THR A 1033 12.96 -4.38 32.94
N GLY A 1034 13.29 -3.36 32.15
CA GLY A 1034 12.85 -3.26 30.77
C GLY A 1034 13.07 -1.89 30.13
N VAL A 1035 12.57 -1.72 28.90
CA VAL A 1035 12.73 -0.51 28.09
C VAL A 1035 11.40 -0.12 27.47
N ALA A 1036 11.07 1.18 27.45
CA ALA A 1036 9.82 1.69 26.87
C ALA A 1036 10.03 2.98 26.08
N ASN A 1037 9.25 3.14 25.01
CA ASN A 1037 9.34 4.31 24.14
C ASN A 1037 8.73 5.59 24.77
N PRO A 1038 9.10 6.78 24.27
CA PRO A 1038 8.54 8.04 24.76
C PRO A 1038 7.01 8.18 24.66
N SER A 1039 6.38 7.54 23.67
CA SER A 1039 4.93 7.58 23.48
C SER A 1039 4.15 6.55 24.33
N ARG A 1040 4.83 5.72 25.13
CA ARG A 1040 4.23 4.65 25.96
C ARG A 1040 3.38 3.65 25.17
N THR A 1041 3.73 3.41 23.91
CA THR A 1041 3.03 2.49 22.99
C THR A 1041 3.83 1.22 22.68
N GLN A 1042 5.14 1.25 22.86
CA GLN A 1042 6.03 0.12 22.65
C GLN A 1042 6.95 -0.06 23.85
N ALA A 1043 7.12 -1.30 24.30
CA ALA A 1043 8.06 -1.62 25.34
C ALA A 1043 8.50 -3.08 25.28
N THR A 1044 9.59 -3.35 25.98
CA THR A 1044 10.21 -4.65 26.14
C THR A 1044 10.48 -4.87 27.63
N THR A 1045 9.73 -5.77 28.25
CA THR A 1045 9.90 -6.13 29.67
C THR A 1045 10.75 -7.39 29.79
N TYR A 1046 11.81 -7.35 30.60
CA TYR A 1046 12.66 -8.50 30.92
C TYR A 1046 12.17 -9.26 32.16
N ALA A 1047 11.81 -8.51 33.20
CA ALA A 1047 11.35 -9.02 34.48
C ALA A 1047 10.37 -8.01 35.09
N CYS A 1048 9.30 -8.52 35.70
CA CYS A 1048 8.31 -7.69 36.35
C CYS A 1048 7.74 -8.46 37.54
N ARG A 1049 8.14 -8.07 38.76
CA ARG A 1049 7.71 -8.71 40.02
C ARG A 1049 7.90 -10.23 40.01
N GLU A 1050 9.05 -10.67 39.51
CA GLU A 1050 9.46 -12.08 39.42
C GLU A 1050 10.56 -12.38 40.47
N PRO A 1051 10.22 -12.96 41.63
CA PRO A 1051 11.21 -13.30 42.65
C PRO A 1051 12.27 -14.29 42.13
N GLY A 1052 13.54 -14.01 42.41
CA GLY A 1052 14.68 -14.82 41.96
C GLY A 1052 15.11 -14.58 40.52
N ARG A 1053 14.42 -13.69 39.78
CA ARG A 1053 14.77 -13.35 38.39
C ARG A 1053 16.05 -12.54 38.29
N LEU A 1054 16.38 -11.76 39.33
CA LEU A 1054 17.61 -10.99 39.42
C LEU A 1054 18.62 -11.65 40.39
N TYR A 1055 19.89 -11.76 39.98
CA TYR A 1055 20.95 -12.45 40.73
C TYR A 1055 22.34 -11.77 40.57
N ASN A 1056 23.31 -12.18 41.40
CA ASN A 1056 24.67 -11.62 41.37
C ASN A 1056 25.40 -11.98 40.07
N GLN A 1057 26.25 -11.08 39.58
CA GLN A 1057 26.98 -11.25 38.32
C GLN A 1057 26.07 -11.51 37.11
N GLN A 1058 24.89 -10.88 37.10
CA GLN A 1058 23.95 -11.00 35.98
C GLN A 1058 24.24 -9.96 34.91
N ALA A 1059 24.07 -10.36 33.66
CA ALA A 1059 24.14 -9.46 32.51
C ALA A 1059 22.90 -9.62 31.65
N ILE A 1060 22.32 -8.49 31.23
CA ILE A 1060 21.16 -8.41 30.36
C ILE A 1060 21.48 -7.42 29.25
N LEU A 1061 21.23 -7.79 28.01
CA LEU A 1061 21.41 -6.93 26.84
C LEU A 1061 20.06 -6.67 26.18
N PHE A 1062 19.74 -5.42 25.90
CA PHE A 1062 18.63 -5.01 25.05
C PHE A 1062 19.14 -4.54 23.69
N LEU A 1063 18.59 -5.12 22.62
CA LEU A 1063 18.93 -4.80 21.23
C LEU A 1063 17.86 -3.92 20.58
N PRO A 1064 18.22 -2.80 19.94
CA PRO A 1064 17.26 -2.00 19.19
C PRO A 1064 16.79 -2.72 17.91
N PRO A 1065 15.69 -2.29 17.30
CA PRO A 1065 15.32 -2.69 15.93
C PRO A 1065 16.50 -2.47 14.98
N GLY A 1066 16.82 -3.47 14.16
CA GLY A 1066 17.98 -3.50 13.28
C GLY A 1066 19.33 -3.83 13.94
N GLY A 1067 19.38 -3.96 15.27
CA GLY A 1067 20.60 -4.31 16.02
C GLY A 1067 21.00 -5.78 15.88
N THR A 1068 22.31 -6.06 15.97
CA THR A 1068 22.91 -7.40 15.90
C THR A 1068 23.63 -7.78 17.20
N THR A 1069 23.74 -9.09 17.50
CA THR A 1069 24.58 -9.61 18.59
C THR A 1069 25.75 -10.42 18.07
N ASN A 1070 26.95 -10.09 18.54
CA ASN A 1070 28.14 -10.93 18.44
C ASN A 1070 29.02 -10.71 19.68
N VAL A 1071 29.10 -11.69 20.58
CA VAL A 1071 30.12 -11.66 21.63
C VAL A 1071 30.90 -12.97 21.67
N ALA A 1072 31.92 -13.05 20.82
CA ALA A 1072 33.11 -13.82 21.10
C ALA A 1072 34.24 -12.82 21.39
N ALA A 1073 34.44 -12.48 22.66
CA ALA A 1073 35.55 -11.63 23.09
C ALA A 1073 36.79 -12.52 23.29
N GLN A 1074 37.83 -12.34 22.48
CA GLN A 1074 39.16 -12.84 22.83
C GLN A 1074 39.81 -11.80 23.74
N THR A 1075 40.27 -12.22 24.92
CA THR A 1075 40.86 -11.30 25.91
C THR A 1075 42.37 -11.53 26.00
N ILE A 1076 43.13 -10.44 25.91
CA ILE A 1076 44.57 -10.40 26.16
C ILE A 1076 44.79 -9.53 27.41
N GLN A 1077 45.47 -10.06 28.42
CA GLN A 1077 45.80 -9.34 29.64
C GLN A 1077 47.30 -9.33 29.88
N PHE A 1078 47.86 -8.23 30.36
CA PHE A 1078 49.26 -8.15 30.77
C PHE A 1078 49.44 -7.12 31.89
N GLN A 1079 50.55 -7.20 32.61
CA GLN A 1079 50.87 -6.23 33.65
C GLN A 1079 52.07 -5.36 33.27
N ALA A 1080 52.02 -4.10 33.70
CA ALA A 1080 53.12 -3.15 33.58
C ALA A 1080 53.27 -2.32 34.84
N GLN A 1081 54.51 -2.10 35.27
CA GLN A 1081 54.82 -1.19 36.38
C GLN A 1081 54.98 0.24 35.86
N ILE A 1082 54.28 1.19 36.48
CA ILE A 1082 54.31 2.61 36.11
C ILE A 1082 55.33 3.39 36.96
N GLY A 1083 56.21 4.17 36.33
CA GLY A 1083 57.15 5.05 37.04
C GLY A 1083 58.22 4.35 37.89
N GLY A 1084 58.52 3.08 37.62
CA GLY A 1084 59.64 2.37 38.24
C GLY A 1084 61.01 2.90 37.75
N ASN A 1085 62.05 2.75 38.58
CA ASN A 1085 63.48 3.11 38.35
C ASN A 1085 63.98 4.49 38.83
N GLY A 1086 63.38 5.07 39.88
CA GLY A 1086 63.97 6.25 40.55
C GLY A 1086 63.91 7.55 39.73
N VAL A 1087 63.10 7.59 38.69
CA VAL A 1087 62.84 8.79 37.88
C VAL A 1087 61.82 9.66 38.60
N ALA A 1088 62.11 10.95 38.79
CA ALA A 1088 61.15 11.91 39.31
C ALA A 1088 60.02 12.10 38.30
N VAL A 1089 58.79 11.75 38.70
CA VAL A 1089 57.57 11.89 37.88
C VAL A 1089 56.67 12.96 38.48
N GLY A 1090 56.15 13.85 37.63
CA GLY A 1090 55.25 14.92 38.02
C GLY A 1090 53.92 14.44 38.61
N VAL A 1091 53.16 15.36 39.18
CA VAL A 1091 51.80 15.13 39.65
C VAL A 1091 50.79 15.34 38.51
N ASN A 1092 49.61 14.73 38.61
CA ASN A 1092 48.56 14.84 37.59
C ASN A 1092 49.00 14.44 36.16
N LEU A 1093 49.94 13.50 36.02
CA LEU A 1093 50.46 13.10 34.71
C LEU A 1093 49.61 11.97 34.08
N PRO A 1094 48.88 12.19 32.98
CA PRO A 1094 48.18 11.12 32.29
C PRO A 1094 49.17 10.21 31.55
N VAL A 1095 49.09 8.91 31.81
CA VAL A 1095 49.87 7.88 31.10
C VAL A 1095 48.91 7.06 30.26
N THR A 1096 48.96 7.25 28.94
CA THR A 1096 48.11 6.55 27.97
C THR A 1096 48.87 5.44 27.27
N ASN A 1097 48.32 4.23 27.28
CA ASN A 1097 48.87 3.07 26.59
C ASN A 1097 47.93 2.65 25.44
N THR A 1098 48.44 2.51 24.22
CA THR A 1098 47.61 2.33 23.00
C THR A 1098 47.92 1.01 22.28
N ALA A 1099 46.92 0.14 22.16
CA ALA A 1099 46.95 -1.05 21.32
C ALA A 1099 46.44 -0.78 19.90
N TYR A 1100 47.02 -1.48 18.93
CA TYR A 1100 46.70 -1.46 17.51
C TYR A 1100 46.19 -2.85 17.10
N ILE A 1101 44.98 -2.95 16.56
CA ILE A 1101 44.28 -4.20 16.24
C ILE A 1101 44.00 -4.25 14.73
N SER A 1102 44.37 -5.33 14.04
CA SER A 1102 44.19 -5.47 12.57
C SER A 1102 43.58 -6.82 12.20
N ALA A 1103 42.77 -6.87 11.14
CA ALA A 1103 42.37 -8.12 10.48
C ALA A 1103 43.22 -8.36 9.22
N SER A 1104 43.51 -9.62 8.90
CA SER A 1104 44.23 -10.00 7.68
C SER A 1104 43.32 -9.93 6.45
N ALA A 1105 43.42 -8.79 5.75
CA ALA A 1105 42.91 -8.47 4.41
C ALA A 1105 41.39 -8.62 4.11
N PRO A 1106 40.79 -7.65 3.39
CA PRO A 1106 41.40 -6.39 2.96
C PRO A 1106 41.54 -5.43 4.16
N ALA A 1107 42.59 -4.61 4.13
CA ALA A 1107 42.92 -3.70 5.23
C ALA A 1107 41.74 -2.79 5.58
N LEU A 1108 41.57 -2.52 6.90
CA LEU A 1108 40.66 -1.48 7.38
C LEU A 1108 40.96 -0.17 6.62
N PRO A 1109 39.95 0.55 6.09
CA PRO A 1109 40.15 1.75 5.27
C PRO A 1109 40.95 2.87 5.98
N ASN A 1110 41.08 2.81 7.30
CA ASN A 1110 41.75 3.81 8.15
C ASN A 1110 43.02 3.29 8.87
N GLY A 1111 43.57 2.13 8.47
CA GLY A 1111 44.69 1.49 9.17
C GLY A 1111 44.25 0.69 10.41
N PRO A 1112 45.19 0.19 11.24
CA PRO A 1112 44.87 -0.63 12.40
C PRO A 1112 43.98 0.12 13.41
N LEU A 1113 42.97 -0.57 13.95
CA LEU A 1113 42.08 -0.05 14.97
C LEU A 1113 42.86 0.28 16.24
N GLN A 1114 42.80 1.53 16.70
CA GLN A 1114 43.50 1.98 17.91
C GLN A 1114 42.59 1.93 19.13
N ARG A 1115 43.05 1.32 20.22
CA ARG A 1115 42.35 1.31 21.52
C ARG A 1115 43.31 1.67 22.63
N HIS A 1116 42.95 2.65 23.45
CA HIS A 1116 43.82 3.20 24.48
C HIS A 1116 43.19 3.09 25.87
N ALA A 1117 44.04 3.00 26.88
CA ALA A 1117 43.66 3.11 28.28
C ALA A 1117 44.60 4.12 28.95
N THR A 1118 44.05 5.00 29.79
CA THR A 1118 44.80 6.08 30.45
C THR A 1118 44.70 5.94 31.96
N THR A 1119 45.84 6.02 32.64
CA THR A 1119 45.94 6.09 34.09
C THR A 1119 46.55 7.44 34.50
N LEU A 1120 45.97 8.12 35.49
CA LEU A 1120 46.50 9.35 36.05
C LEU A 1120 47.54 9.03 37.13
N LEU A 1121 48.79 9.42 36.90
CA LEU A 1121 49.92 9.18 37.80
C LEU A 1121 50.07 10.33 38.79
N ASN A 1122 50.26 9.98 40.07
CA ASN A 1122 50.42 10.89 41.19
C ASN A 1122 49.36 12.01 41.22
N PRO A 1123 48.05 11.68 41.19
CA PRO A 1123 47.01 12.72 41.14
C PRO A 1123 47.02 13.58 42.41
N LEU A 1124 46.91 14.89 42.22
CA LEU A 1124 46.73 15.91 43.24
C LEU A 1124 45.49 16.72 42.89
N ASP A 1125 44.52 16.81 43.80
CA ASP A 1125 43.23 17.44 43.50
C ASP A 1125 42.71 18.19 44.73
N LEU A 1126 42.69 19.52 44.67
CA LEU A 1126 42.13 20.40 45.69
C LEU A 1126 40.76 20.98 45.30
N THR A 1127 40.17 20.56 44.18
CA THR A 1127 38.93 21.18 43.64
C THR A 1127 37.71 20.98 44.54
N SER A 1128 37.74 19.98 45.42
CA SER A 1128 36.70 19.72 46.42
C SER A 1128 36.75 20.65 47.65
N SER A 1129 37.65 21.64 47.67
CA SER A 1129 37.78 22.63 48.74
C SER A 1129 36.58 23.59 48.77
N ARG A 1130 36.15 24.03 49.96
CA ARG A 1130 34.94 24.85 50.14
C ARG A 1130 35.17 26.00 51.10
N LEU A 1131 34.66 27.19 50.77
CA LEU A 1131 34.55 28.33 51.68
C LEU A 1131 33.10 28.46 52.16
N GLY A 1132 32.89 28.37 53.46
CA GLY A 1132 31.58 28.55 54.10
C GLY A 1132 31.55 29.75 55.05
N ALA A 1133 30.37 30.34 55.21
CA ALA A 1133 30.07 31.33 56.23
C ALA A 1133 29.14 30.71 57.29
N GLU A 1134 29.30 31.08 58.55
CA GLU A 1134 28.46 30.64 59.67
C GLU A 1134 26.99 31.07 59.49
N ARG A 1135 26.79 32.24 58.87
CA ARG A 1135 25.48 32.83 58.60
C ARG A 1135 25.51 33.58 57.26
N THR A 1136 24.34 33.71 56.65
CA THR A 1136 24.17 34.34 55.33
C THR A 1136 23.78 35.82 55.40
N GLU A 1137 23.43 36.32 56.58
CA GLU A 1137 23.05 37.71 56.85
C GLU A 1137 23.86 38.26 58.03
N VAL A 1138 24.29 39.53 57.95
CA VAL A 1138 25.09 40.20 58.99
C VAL A 1138 24.71 41.67 59.08
N ALA A 1139 24.43 42.17 60.28
CA ALA A 1139 24.05 43.58 60.48
C ALA A 1139 25.31 44.48 60.63
N PRO A 1140 25.18 45.81 60.46
CA PRO A 1140 26.30 46.73 60.69
C PRO A 1140 26.91 46.56 62.08
N GLN A 1141 28.25 46.53 62.15
CA GLN A 1141 29.03 46.23 63.36
C GLN A 1141 28.95 44.79 63.88
N GLU A 1142 28.16 43.89 63.27
CA GLU A 1142 28.21 42.47 63.62
C GLU A 1142 29.39 41.75 62.95
N THR A 1143 29.71 40.60 63.50
CA THR A 1143 30.74 39.70 63.02
C THR A 1143 30.13 38.46 62.37
N VAL A 1144 30.81 37.90 61.38
CA VAL A 1144 30.50 36.61 60.76
C VAL A 1144 31.76 35.76 60.71
N ALA A 1145 31.65 34.50 61.15
CA ALA A 1145 32.75 33.54 61.03
C ALA A 1145 32.74 32.88 59.64
N PHE A 1146 33.93 32.74 59.07
CA PHE A 1146 34.19 32.04 57.81
C PHE A 1146 35.10 30.85 58.06
N THR A 1147 34.84 29.76 57.33
CA THR A 1147 35.67 28.56 57.34
C THR A 1147 36.00 28.17 55.91
N LEU A 1148 37.29 28.23 55.55
CA LEU A 1148 37.81 27.59 54.36
C LEU A 1148 38.26 26.18 54.71
N THR A 1149 37.68 25.17 54.09
CA THR A 1149 38.11 23.77 54.17
C THR A 1149 38.82 23.40 52.87
N LEU A 1150 40.14 23.25 52.94
CA LEU A 1150 40.98 22.73 51.87
C LEU A 1150 40.97 21.21 51.92
N ARG A 1151 40.49 20.56 50.85
CA ARG A 1151 40.36 19.09 50.79
C ARG A 1151 41.17 18.54 49.61
N ASN A 1152 42.10 17.63 49.90
CA ASN A 1152 42.85 16.93 48.87
C ASN A 1152 42.24 15.56 48.57
N THR A 1153 41.55 15.43 47.43
CA THR A 1153 40.98 14.17 46.92
C THR A 1153 41.96 13.35 46.09
N GLY A 1154 43.19 13.85 45.89
CA GLY A 1154 44.28 13.16 45.20
C GLY A 1154 44.97 12.07 46.03
N LEU A 1155 45.96 11.41 45.42
CA LEU A 1155 46.76 10.35 46.03
C LEU A 1155 48.10 10.84 46.58
N VAL A 1156 48.56 12.04 46.21
CA VAL A 1156 49.81 12.64 46.70
C VAL A 1156 49.56 13.96 47.44
N SER A 1157 50.45 14.32 48.36
CA SER A 1157 50.30 15.54 49.16
C SER A 1157 50.51 16.79 48.32
N ALA A 1158 49.69 17.83 48.53
CA ALA A 1158 50.05 19.19 48.15
C ALA A 1158 51.10 19.66 49.15
N ALA A 1159 52.39 19.71 48.77
CA ALA A 1159 53.46 19.99 49.75
C ALA A 1159 53.51 21.46 50.20
N ALA A 1160 53.09 22.38 49.33
CA ALA A 1160 53.14 23.83 49.56
C ALA A 1160 51.92 24.53 48.94
N ALA A 1161 50.71 24.04 49.25
CA ALA A 1161 49.49 24.69 48.81
C ALA A 1161 49.35 26.07 49.45
N THR A 1162 48.75 27.00 48.72
CA THR A 1162 48.43 28.34 49.21
C THR A 1162 46.96 28.65 48.98
N ALA A 1163 46.37 29.41 49.89
CA ALA A 1163 45.02 29.94 49.74
C ALA A 1163 45.00 31.42 50.08
N VAL A 1164 44.33 32.22 49.24
CA VAL A 1164 44.13 33.66 49.44
C VAL A 1164 42.65 33.95 49.45
N ILE A 1165 42.13 34.31 50.62
CA ILE A 1165 40.74 34.71 50.82
C ILE A 1165 40.70 36.23 50.82
N THR A 1166 39.98 36.81 49.86
CA THR A 1166 39.83 38.26 49.72
C THR A 1166 38.46 38.69 50.19
N LEU A 1167 38.42 39.65 51.12
CA LEU A 1167 37.19 40.23 51.63
C LEU A 1167 36.84 41.52 50.86
N PRO A 1168 35.55 41.84 50.69
CA PRO A 1168 35.13 43.14 50.16
C PRO A 1168 35.46 44.25 51.16
N THR A 1169 35.61 45.50 50.69
CA THR A 1169 36.02 46.65 51.51
C THR A 1169 35.12 46.95 52.71
N ALA A 1170 33.87 46.48 52.68
CA ALA A 1170 32.92 46.62 53.78
C ALA A 1170 33.22 45.69 54.97
N LEU A 1171 33.94 44.59 54.75
CA LEU A 1171 34.30 43.61 55.76
C LEU A 1171 35.76 43.77 56.16
N THR A 1172 36.02 43.70 57.46
CA THR A 1172 37.39 43.72 58.00
C THR A 1172 37.61 42.52 58.90
N VAL A 1173 38.69 41.76 58.67
CA VAL A 1173 39.07 40.62 59.52
C VAL A 1173 39.33 41.10 60.95
N GLU A 1174 38.75 40.45 61.95
CA GLU A 1174 39.01 40.78 63.35
C GLU A 1174 40.43 40.39 63.74
N ALA A 1175 41.15 41.34 64.36
CA ALA A 1175 42.51 41.13 64.81
C ALA A 1175 42.59 39.92 65.75
N GLY A 1176 43.46 38.96 65.43
CA GLY A 1176 43.65 37.73 66.22
C GLY A 1176 42.62 36.63 65.99
N SER A 1177 41.63 36.81 65.11
CA SER A 1177 40.58 35.80 64.85
C SER A 1177 40.97 34.71 63.84
N VAL A 1178 42.10 34.86 63.13
CA VAL A 1178 42.54 33.91 62.11
C VAL A 1178 43.23 32.72 62.77
N HIS A 1179 42.68 31.53 62.57
CA HIS A 1179 43.18 30.28 63.12
C HIS A 1179 43.19 29.18 62.05
N CYS A 1180 44.26 28.39 62.02
CA CYS A 1180 44.38 27.22 61.16
C CYS A 1180 44.99 26.08 61.99
N VAL A 1181 44.54 24.85 61.70
CA VAL A 1181 44.97 23.67 62.47
C VAL A 1181 46.39 23.26 62.09
N ILE A 1182 46.72 23.27 60.79
CA ILE A 1182 48.05 22.97 60.24
C ILE A 1182 48.35 24.00 59.14
N GLY A 1183 49.61 24.41 59.04
CA GLY A 1183 50.08 25.46 58.13
C GLY A 1183 50.13 26.84 58.77
N ASP A 1184 50.56 27.83 57.99
CA ASP A 1184 50.71 29.21 58.42
C ASP A 1184 49.58 30.06 57.82
N CYS A 1185 48.67 30.52 58.68
CA CYS A 1185 47.61 31.47 58.31
C CYS A 1185 47.88 32.86 58.89
N ARG A 1186 47.58 33.89 58.10
CA ARG A 1186 47.73 35.31 58.49
C ARG A 1186 46.56 36.12 57.94
N GLY A 1187 46.16 37.16 58.65
CA GLY A 1187 45.19 38.14 58.17
C GLY A 1187 45.73 39.57 58.32
N ASP A 1188 45.41 40.44 57.36
CA ASP A 1188 45.85 41.84 57.33
C ASP A 1188 44.70 42.86 57.35
N GLY A 1189 43.50 42.39 57.69
CA GLY A 1189 42.27 43.19 57.72
C GLY A 1189 41.46 43.11 56.42
N ALA A 1190 42.08 43.01 55.25
CA ALA A 1190 41.38 42.89 53.96
C ALA A 1190 41.49 41.49 53.34
N ARG A 1191 42.49 40.71 53.75
CA ARG A 1191 42.76 39.37 53.23
C ARG A 1191 43.11 38.39 54.35
N VAL A 1192 42.85 37.12 54.09
CA VAL A 1192 43.36 35.99 54.87
C VAL A 1192 44.18 35.11 53.92
N THR A 1193 45.44 34.90 54.25
CA THR A 1193 46.35 34.01 53.50
C THR A 1193 46.65 32.77 54.31
N TRP A 1194 46.72 31.62 53.66
CA TRP A 1194 47.18 30.37 54.26
C TRP A 1194 48.23 29.71 53.36
N GLN A 1195 49.25 29.10 53.96
CA GLN A 1195 50.22 28.26 53.27
C GLN A 1195 50.50 27.01 54.09
N GLY A 1196 50.52 25.85 53.46
CA GLY A 1196 50.85 24.61 54.16
C GLY A 1196 50.70 23.36 53.29
N ALA A 1197 50.94 22.22 53.94
CA ALA A 1197 50.78 20.93 53.28
C ALA A 1197 49.35 20.38 53.47
N VAL A 1198 48.75 19.88 52.38
CA VAL A 1198 47.48 19.14 52.42
C VAL A 1198 47.74 17.70 52.01
N ALA A 1199 47.80 16.80 53.00
CA ALA A 1199 48.00 15.37 52.76
C ALA A 1199 46.80 14.74 52.01
N PRO A 1200 46.99 13.61 51.31
CA PRO A 1200 45.92 12.88 50.64
C PRO A 1200 44.76 12.57 51.58
N GLN A 1201 43.53 12.81 51.13
CA GLN A 1201 42.29 12.62 51.87
C GLN A 1201 42.20 13.44 53.18
N ALA A 1202 43.15 14.34 53.43
CA ALA A 1202 43.12 15.22 54.60
C ALA A 1202 42.36 16.51 54.28
N ASN A 1203 41.77 17.06 55.32
CA ASN A 1203 41.19 18.39 55.32
C ASN A 1203 42.08 19.34 56.12
N GLN A 1204 42.34 20.52 55.59
CA GLN A 1204 42.91 21.63 56.35
C GLN A 1204 41.90 22.75 56.45
N THR A 1205 41.69 23.29 57.65
CA THR A 1205 40.72 24.35 57.87
C THR A 1205 41.41 25.66 58.23
N VAL A 1206 40.92 26.74 57.65
CA VAL A 1206 41.26 28.12 58.00
C VAL A 1206 39.97 28.78 58.47
N HIS A 1207 39.94 29.15 59.74
CA HIS A 1207 38.83 29.82 60.39
C HIS A 1207 39.20 31.28 60.64
N PHE A 1208 38.29 32.21 60.37
CA PHE A 1208 38.46 33.61 60.74
C PHE A 1208 37.13 34.30 60.93
N THR A 1209 37.14 35.40 61.67
CA THR A 1209 35.96 36.24 61.88
C THR A 1209 36.15 37.57 61.16
N ALA A 1210 35.13 38.06 60.47
CA ALA A 1210 35.15 39.38 59.87
C ALA A 1210 33.97 40.23 60.36
N ARG A 1211 34.23 41.51 60.59
CA ARG A 1211 33.23 42.50 61.04
C ARG A 1211 32.79 43.37 59.87
N LEU A 1212 31.49 43.65 59.78
CA LEU A 1212 30.96 44.66 58.87
C LEU A 1212 31.26 46.06 59.43
N THR A 1213 32.35 46.66 59.00
CA THR A 1213 32.87 47.93 59.56
C THR A 1213 32.26 49.15 58.90
N GLN A 1214 31.74 49.03 57.69
CA GLN A 1214 31.03 50.10 56.98
C GLN A 1214 29.55 49.76 56.81
N PRO A 1215 28.61 50.66 57.16
CA PRO A 1215 27.20 50.45 56.90
C PRO A 1215 26.97 50.26 55.39
N GLN A 1216 26.20 49.23 55.03
CA GLN A 1216 25.79 48.96 53.66
C GLN A 1216 24.27 49.16 53.53
N PRO A 1217 23.77 49.50 52.34
CA PRO A 1217 22.33 49.42 52.06
C PRO A 1217 21.79 48.03 52.38
N ASP A 1218 20.53 47.98 52.80
CA ASP A 1218 19.85 46.72 53.14
C ASP A 1218 19.96 45.70 52.00
N ARG A 1219 20.24 44.44 52.36
CA ARG A 1219 20.42 43.30 51.44
C ARG A 1219 21.53 43.46 50.36
N THR A 1220 22.56 44.27 50.61
CA THR A 1220 23.73 44.33 49.71
C THR A 1220 24.55 43.04 49.77
N PRO A 1221 24.80 42.33 48.65
CA PRO A 1221 25.59 41.10 48.65
C PRO A 1221 27.07 41.39 48.91
N LEU A 1222 27.66 40.67 49.88
CA LEU A 1222 29.09 40.72 50.20
C LEU A 1222 29.76 39.44 49.71
N LEU A 1223 30.48 39.52 48.59
CA LEU A 1223 31.16 38.37 48.00
C LEU A 1223 32.55 38.19 48.62
N VAL A 1224 32.79 37.03 49.23
CA VAL A 1224 34.11 36.60 49.70
C VAL A 1224 34.60 35.47 48.80
N THR A 1225 35.78 35.65 48.21
CA THR A 1225 36.37 34.68 47.28
C THR A 1225 37.65 34.11 47.84
N ALA A 1226 37.82 32.78 47.74
CA ALA A 1226 39.09 32.11 48.01
C ALA A 1226 39.73 31.67 46.69
N GLN A 1227 40.99 32.03 46.48
CA GLN A 1227 41.84 31.50 45.42
C GLN A 1227 42.76 30.45 46.03
N ILE A 1228 42.77 29.24 45.46
CA ILE A 1228 43.57 28.11 45.96
C ILE A 1228 44.58 27.73 44.88
N ASN A 1229 45.83 27.54 45.28
CA ASN A 1229 46.90 27.01 44.44
C ASN A 1229 47.49 25.78 45.15
N ASP A 1230 47.62 24.67 44.42
CA ASP A 1230 48.06 23.38 44.97
C ASP A 1230 49.59 23.26 45.13
N GLY A 1231 50.33 24.27 44.67
CA GLY A 1231 51.79 24.34 44.71
C GLY A 1231 52.49 23.48 43.66
N ALA A 1232 51.75 22.83 42.76
CA ALA A 1232 52.28 21.98 41.70
C ALA A 1232 52.17 22.59 40.29
N GLY A 1233 51.47 23.72 40.14
CA GLY A 1233 51.37 24.49 38.91
C GLY A 1233 49.93 24.72 38.50
#